data_AF-A0A409YZ27-F1
#
_entry.id   AF-A0A409YZ27-F1
#
_cell.length_a   1.000
_cell.length_b   1.000
_cell.length_c   1.000
_cell.angle_alpha   90.00
_cell.angle_beta   90.00
_cell.angle_gamma   90.00
#
_symmetry.space_group_name_H-M   'P 1'
#
loop_
_entity.id
_entity.type
_entity.pdbx_description
1 polymer ?
#
loop_
_entity_poly.entity_id
_entity_poly.type
_entity_poly.pdbx_seq_one_letter_code
_entity_poly.pdbx_strand_id
1 'polypeptide(L)'
;MGNFTSQHFNPVDDVKDMHGKVVIVTGGTGGIGLATVRHLLRKGAKVYLAARNESLATGAIARLEAEGVLKAEGAGQVEFLRLELEDPRGAQKVAEDFVKKESRLQAPHEMCADGVSKMANVNYVSHVAFTHTLVPLLQKTAREKDSDVRIVTVASTMNRMVPASTKFETFADLSPSYSNSWVSGFKRYGHSKLLQIMWSKKLQERLNTDPSAPITAIAIHPGGVDTYSHKFPLPWLSKPLVGLVLAGHEEGAYTSVFAAAGKKVAADRDTYKGVYLEHNPTGTIVVPNQVALDAERRDKLWKLTIDHLKGGLLSITYPSFGSTSIEHQSCPLLSLTLIRIFKTCTERWLSSQAESQRLPVFLLGSNFIDRRSHYSSGIGLATVRHFVRKGAKVYMASRNQSRATGAIAQLEAEGLFREQSAGSVLYHHCELNDPKEVKRSAEEFLRRETRLDVLVNNAAHYISPVVLVHTLMPLLKKTAQEAGSDVRIVNVVSYGHKLISAKGVKFDAIEDMRPQFAWSLSPWMMQYGHNKLMMVMWNIALQEKLDQDSAAPITMICLHPGAIDTFSHRTWFPVVVKWLVSFFMLEPPAGAYNSVFAAAAKKVRDNREEYKGSYLDSRPTGAIATPNPAALDRKLREDLWNVTAKFLSSIGLSIDF
;
A
#
# COMPACT_ATOMS: atom_id res chain seq x y z
N MET A 1 3.16 23.58 26.55
CA MET A 1 3.38 23.83 25.11
C MET A 1 4.25 22.70 24.57
N GLY A 2 3.70 21.80 23.77
CA GLY A 2 4.43 20.71 23.12
C GLY A 2 3.92 20.54 21.70
N ASN A 3 4.73 20.96 20.72
CA ASN A 3 4.41 20.99 19.30
C ASN A 3 4.35 19.57 18.71
N PHE A 4 3.18 19.17 18.18
CA PHE A 4 3.04 18.04 17.26
C PHE A 4 2.84 18.56 15.84
N THR A 5 3.95 18.90 15.16
CA THR A 5 3.99 19.07 13.70
C THR A 5 4.95 18.03 13.16
N SER A 6 4.46 16.96 12.53
CA SER A 6 5.33 16.05 11.76
C SER A 6 5.85 16.82 10.54
N GLN A 7 7.12 17.20 10.54
CA GLN A 7 7.73 17.90 9.41
C GLN A 7 7.81 16.95 8.20
N HIS A 8 7.24 17.38 7.08
CA HIS A 8 7.40 16.73 5.77
C HIS A 8 8.82 17.01 5.23
N PHE A 9 9.43 16.04 4.54
CA PHE A 9 10.77 16.21 3.96
C PHE A 9 10.80 17.41 3.00
N ASN A 10 11.66 18.39 3.28
CA ASN A 10 11.92 19.53 2.43
C ASN A 10 13.33 19.39 1.81
N PRO A 11 13.46 19.19 0.48
CA PRO A 11 14.77 19.05 -0.15
C PRO A 11 15.67 20.30 -0.03
N VAL A 12 15.11 21.46 0.33
CA VAL A 12 15.89 22.67 0.63
C VAL A 12 16.55 22.58 2.00
N ASP A 13 15.86 22.11 3.02
CA ASP A 13 16.36 22.17 4.41
C ASP A 13 16.99 20.84 4.86
N ASP A 14 16.46 19.72 4.37
CA ASP A 14 16.79 18.38 4.87
C ASP A 14 17.90 17.69 4.09
N VAL A 15 18.32 18.27 2.97
CA VAL A 15 19.47 17.78 2.19
C VAL A 15 20.75 18.41 2.72
N LYS A 16 21.76 17.58 2.96
CA LYS A 16 23.06 18.03 3.44
C LYS A 16 23.80 18.81 2.34
N ASP A 17 24.86 19.50 2.73
CA ASP A 17 25.78 20.08 1.77
C ASP A 17 26.49 18.98 0.95
N MET A 18 26.53 19.14 -0.36
CA MET A 18 27.09 18.17 -1.31
C MET A 18 28.34 18.70 -2.04
N HIS A 19 28.87 19.86 -1.66
CA HIS A 19 30.16 20.33 -2.18
C HIS A 19 31.26 19.26 -2.00
N GLY A 20 32.06 19.06 -3.05
CA GLY A 20 33.10 18.03 -3.09
C GLY A 20 32.59 16.59 -3.17
N LYS A 21 31.27 16.35 -3.22
CA LYS A 21 30.69 15.01 -3.41
C LYS A 21 30.45 14.75 -4.89
N VAL A 22 30.84 13.55 -5.34
CA VAL A 22 30.63 13.05 -6.70
C VAL A 22 29.46 12.08 -6.71
N VAL A 23 28.49 12.28 -7.61
CA VAL A 23 27.28 11.47 -7.71
C VAL A 23 27.06 11.01 -9.14
N ILE A 24 26.82 9.72 -9.36
CA ILE A 24 26.41 9.19 -10.67
C ILE A 24 24.89 8.96 -10.63
N VAL A 25 24.15 9.52 -11.58
CA VAL A 25 22.70 9.29 -11.73
C VAL A 25 22.43 8.62 -13.08
N THR A 26 22.06 7.34 -13.05
CA THR A 26 21.61 6.63 -14.25
C THR A 26 20.20 7.06 -14.64
N GLY A 27 19.96 7.26 -15.95
CA GLY A 27 18.66 7.73 -16.44
C GLY A 27 18.35 9.20 -16.08
N GLY A 28 19.38 10.03 -15.88
CA GLY A 28 19.24 11.43 -15.46
C GLY A 28 18.74 12.42 -16.53
N THR A 29 18.44 11.99 -17.75
CA THR A 29 18.05 12.88 -18.87
C THR A 29 16.61 13.39 -18.78
N GLY A 30 15.77 12.79 -17.95
CA GLY A 30 14.36 13.15 -17.82
C GLY A 30 13.70 12.58 -16.57
N GLY A 31 12.44 12.92 -16.37
CA GLY A 31 11.61 12.41 -15.28
C GLY A 31 12.22 12.61 -13.88
N ILE A 32 12.07 11.58 -13.04
CA ILE A 32 12.60 11.53 -11.65
C ILE A 32 14.11 11.69 -11.62
N GLY A 33 14.82 11.13 -12.62
CA GLY A 33 16.27 11.21 -12.70
C GLY A 33 16.75 12.66 -12.84
N LEU A 34 16.15 13.42 -13.77
CA LEU A 34 16.49 14.83 -13.96
C LEU A 34 16.16 15.70 -12.74
N ALA A 35 15.03 15.43 -12.07
CA ALA A 35 14.68 16.12 -10.82
C ALA A 35 15.63 15.78 -9.67
N THR A 36 16.10 14.53 -9.58
CA THR A 36 17.13 14.13 -8.62
C THR A 36 18.45 14.89 -8.89
N VAL A 37 18.88 14.94 -10.16
CA VAL A 37 20.07 15.71 -10.58
C VAL A 37 19.93 17.18 -10.18
N ARG A 38 18.78 17.80 -10.45
CA ARG A 38 18.49 19.20 -10.08
C ARG A 38 18.70 19.48 -8.60
N HIS A 39 18.13 18.65 -7.71
CA HIS A 39 18.27 18.85 -6.26
C HIS A 39 19.71 18.66 -5.77
N LEU A 40 20.45 17.70 -6.34
CA LEU A 40 21.85 17.47 -5.97
C LEU A 40 22.75 18.63 -6.43
N LEU A 41 22.54 19.16 -7.64
CA LEU A 41 23.28 20.31 -8.16
C LEU A 41 23.02 21.58 -7.34
N ARG A 42 21.77 21.83 -6.93
CA ARG A 42 21.43 22.94 -6.02
C ARG A 42 22.12 22.86 -4.66
N LYS A 43 22.71 21.72 -4.31
CA LYS A 43 23.45 21.48 -3.07
C LYS A 43 24.96 21.36 -3.28
N GLY A 44 25.47 21.71 -4.47
CA GLY A 44 26.91 21.78 -4.74
C GLY A 44 27.55 20.47 -5.25
N ALA A 45 26.76 19.42 -5.55
CA ALA A 45 27.31 18.14 -5.99
C ALA A 45 27.93 18.19 -7.40
N LYS A 46 29.00 17.44 -7.64
CA LYS A 46 29.44 17.07 -8.99
C LYS A 46 28.64 15.86 -9.45
N VAL A 47 27.77 16.03 -10.45
CA VAL A 47 26.83 15.02 -10.93
C VAL A 47 27.22 14.50 -12.31
N TYR A 48 27.50 13.21 -12.40
CA TYR A 48 27.62 12.47 -13.66
C TYR A 48 26.24 12.02 -14.11
N LEU A 49 25.69 12.69 -15.13
CA LEU A 49 24.42 12.37 -15.76
C LEU A 49 24.66 11.20 -16.72
N ALA A 50 24.39 9.98 -16.23
CA ALA A 50 24.66 8.75 -16.96
C ALA A 50 23.49 8.36 -17.87
N ALA A 51 23.73 8.36 -19.18
CA ALA A 51 22.71 8.09 -20.18
C ALA A 51 23.28 7.54 -21.49
N ARG A 52 22.42 6.97 -22.32
CA ARG A 52 22.83 6.39 -23.60
C ARG A 52 23.03 7.39 -24.72
N ASN A 53 22.13 8.37 -24.79
CA ASN A 53 22.04 9.30 -25.89
C ASN A 53 22.62 10.65 -25.44
N GLU A 54 23.74 11.03 -26.04
CA GLU A 54 24.45 12.28 -25.75
C GLU A 54 23.61 13.52 -26.06
N SER A 55 22.81 13.50 -27.13
CA SER A 55 21.92 14.61 -27.47
C SER A 55 20.83 14.83 -26.41
N LEU A 56 20.27 13.74 -25.84
CA LEU A 56 19.32 13.86 -24.73
C LEU A 56 19.98 14.34 -23.44
N ALA A 57 21.24 13.94 -23.19
CA ALA A 57 22.01 14.39 -22.03
C ALA A 57 22.37 15.87 -22.12
N THR A 58 22.90 16.31 -23.25
CA THR A 58 23.23 17.72 -23.51
C THR A 58 21.98 18.60 -23.47
N GLY A 59 20.85 18.15 -24.02
CA GLY A 59 19.57 18.86 -23.89
C GLY A 59 19.09 18.98 -22.44
N ALA A 60 19.28 17.93 -21.61
CA ALA A 60 18.95 17.97 -20.19
C ALA A 60 19.85 18.95 -19.41
N ILE A 61 21.15 18.99 -19.74
CA ILE A 61 22.12 19.94 -19.15
C ILE A 61 21.75 21.38 -19.52
N ALA A 62 21.48 21.66 -20.80
CA ALA A 62 21.05 22.98 -21.26
C ALA A 62 19.75 23.43 -20.57
N ARG A 63 18.83 22.51 -20.29
CA ARG A 63 17.62 22.81 -19.52
C ARG A 63 17.93 23.21 -18.07
N LEU A 64 18.84 22.52 -17.39
CA LEU A 64 19.28 22.87 -16.04
C LEU A 64 19.97 24.24 -16.00
N GLU A 65 20.75 24.58 -17.04
CA GLU A 65 21.36 25.90 -17.22
C GLU A 65 20.32 27.01 -17.41
N ALA A 66 19.33 26.78 -18.28
CA ALA A 66 18.25 27.72 -18.55
C ALA A 66 17.36 27.95 -17.31
N GLU A 67 17.15 26.92 -16.49
CA GLU A 67 16.45 26.99 -15.20
C GLU A 67 17.28 27.71 -14.11
N GLY A 68 18.50 28.15 -14.42
CA GLY A 68 19.40 28.85 -13.50
C GLY A 68 20.06 27.95 -12.46
N VAL A 69 19.89 26.63 -12.55
CA VAL A 69 20.39 25.66 -11.56
C VAL A 69 21.91 25.67 -11.48
N LEU A 70 22.59 25.83 -12.62
CA LEU A 70 24.05 25.88 -12.70
C LEU A 70 24.63 27.29 -12.51
N LYS A 71 23.79 28.32 -12.48
CA LYS A 71 24.20 29.73 -12.34
C LYS A 71 24.04 30.27 -10.92
N ALA A 72 23.37 29.52 -10.04
CA ALA A 72 23.22 29.89 -8.65
C ALA A 72 24.56 29.87 -7.92
N GLU A 73 24.73 30.76 -6.94
CA GLU A 73 25.90 30.74 -6.06
C GLU A 73 25.96 29.41 -5.28
N GLY A 74 27.12 28.74 -5.31
CA GLY A 74 27.28 27.39 -4.72
C GLY A 74 26.64 26.25 -5.52
N ALA A 75 26.32 26.48 -6.81
CA ALA A 75 25.83 25.41 -7.68
C ALA A 75 26.92 24.35 -7.96
N GLY A 76 26.48 23.10 -8.06
CA GLY A 76 27.29 21.97 -8.45
C GLY A 76 27.63 21.93 -9.95
N GLN A 77 28.36 20.90 -10.36
CA GLN A 77 28.77 20.69 -11.75
C GLN A 77 28.05 19.48 -12.33
N VAL A 78 27.72 19.49 -13.63
CA VAL A 78 27.12 18.34 -14.30
C VAL A 78 27.95 17.92 -15.52
N GLU A 79 28.25 16.63 -15.63
CA GLU A 79 28.98 16.05 -16.76
C GLU A 79 28.19 14.88 -17.35
N PHE A 80 28.18 14.77 -18.68
CA PHE A 80 27.62 13.59 -19.34
C PHE A 80 28.52 12.35 -19.14
N LEU A 81 27.92 11.22 -18.79
CA LEU A 81 28.56 9.91 -18.78
C LEU A 81 27.81 8.97 -19.73
N ARG A 82 28.46 8.56 -20.83
CA ARG A 82 27.85 7.62 -21.78
C ARG A 82 27.76 6.23 -21.13
N LEU A 83 26.54 5.80 -20.82
CA LEU A 83 26.26 4.52 -20.17
C LEU A 83 25.13 3.77 -20.91
N GLU A 84 25.46 2.57 -21.40
CA GLU A 84 24.50 1.63 -21.99
C GLU A 84 24.32 0.42 -21.07
N LEU A 85 23.08 0.27 -20.60
CA LEU A 85 22.70 -0.81 -19.68
C LEU A 85 22.08 -2.01 -20.41
N GLU A 86 21.98 -1.98 -21.73
CA GLU A 86 21.47 -3.13 -22.49
C GLU A 86 22.43 -4.31 -22.50
N ASP A 87 23.71 -4.08 -22.19
CA ASP A 87 24.76 -5.09 -22.06
C ASP A 87 25.57 -4.87 -20.76
N PRO A 88 25.64 -5.88 -19.86
CA PRO A 88 26.38 -5.76 -18.60
C PRO A 88 27.88 -5.53 -18.79
N ARG A 89 28.49 -6.03 -19.88
CA ARG A 89 29.93 -5.79 -20.17
C ARG A 89 30.20 -4.33 -20.48
N GLY A 90 29.38 -3.72 -21.34
CA GLY A 90 29.47 -2.29 -21.65
C GLY A 90 29.26 -1.43 -20.40
N ALA A 91 28.30 -1.79 -19.55
CA ALA A 91 28.09 -1.10 -18.28
C ALA A 91 29.32 -1.21 -17.36
N GLN A 92 29.86 -2.41 -17.17
CA GLN A 92 31.11 -2.60 -16.41
C GLN A 92 32.26 -1.79 -16.99
N LYS A 93 32.45 -1.80 -18.31
CA LYS A 93 33.52 -1.06 -18.96
C LYS A 93 33.41 0.44 -18.69
N VAL A 94 32.21 1.00 -18.75
CA VAL A 94 31.97 2.40 -18.38
C VAL A 94 32.29 2.64 -16.90
N ALA A 95 32.00 1.69 -16.01
CA ALA A 95 32.43 1.79 -14.60
C ALA A 95 33.96 1.72 -14.45
N GLU A 96 34.65 0.83 -15.17
CA GLU A 96 36.12 0.79 -15.20
C GLU A 96 36.69 2.09 -15.74
N ASP A 97 36.14 2.60 -16.84
CA ASP A 97 36.51 3.87 -17.44
C ASP A 97 36.17 5.05 -16.53
N PHE A 98 35.14 4.96 -15.68
CA PHE A 98 34.80 5.96 -14.69
C PHE A 98 35.77 5.94 -13.51
N VAL A 99 36.08 4.74 -12.98
CA VAL A 99 37.12 4.54 -11.95
C VAL A 99 38.41 5.14 -12.47
N LYS A 100 38.78 4.78 -13.71
CA LYS A 100 39.87 5.40 -14.44
C LYS A 100 39.59 6.88 -14.71
N LYS A 101 38.43 7.43 -15.01
CA LYS A 101 38.29 8.88 -15.30
C LYS A 101 38.58 9.72 -14.07
N GLU A 102 38.09 9.29 -12.92
CA GLU A 102 38.43 9.84 -11.61
C GLU A 102 39.86 9.41 -11.16
N SER A 103 40.62 8.65 -11.98
CA SER A 103 42.04 8.27 -11.76
C SER A 103 42.94 8.07 -13.03
N ARG A 104 42.63 8.75 -14.17
CA ARG A 104 43.04 8.60 -15.62
C ARG A 104 42.69 7.32 -16.50
N LEU A 105 41.80 7.54 -17.52
CA LEU A 105 41.43 6.99 -18.89
C LEU A 105 41.50 5.49 -19.39
N GLN A 106 40.41 4.99 -20.05
CA GLN A 106 40.22 4.63 -21.51
C GLN A 106 39.47 3.29 -21.88
N ALA A 107 38.43 3.41 -22.75
CA ALA A 107 37.49 2.44 -23.40
C ALA A 107 38.10 1.68 -24.63
N PRO A 108 37.46 0.74 -25.45
CA PRO A 108 36.02 0.49 -25.83
C PRO A 108 35.54 -1.01 -26.11
N HIS A 109 34.24 -1.21 -26.42
CA HIS A 109 33.58 -2.39 -27.09
C HIS A 109 33.40 -3.71 -26.30
N GLU A 110 32.41 -4.62 -26.50
CA GLU A 110 31.39 -4.90 -27.55
C GLU A 110 30.24 -5.81 -26.97
N MET A 111 29.11 -5.95 -27.69
CA MET A 111 27.81 -6.52 -27.27
C MET A 111 27.69 -8.06 -27.24
N CYS A 112 26.79 -8.59 -26.39
CA CYS A 112 26.07 -9.85 -26.64
C CYS A 112 24.75 -9.99 -25.86
N ALA A 113 23.90 -10.92 -26.32
CA ALA A 113 22.54 -11.19 -25.86
C ALA A 113 22.49 -12.36 -24.87
N ASP A 114 22.62 -12.06 -23.58
CA ASP A 114 22.73 -13.11 -22.55
C ASP A 114 21.35 -13.50 -22.02
N GLY A 115 20.76 -14.58 -22.54
CA GLY A 115 19.83 -15.55 -21.90
C GLY A 115 18.64 -15.11 -21.03
N VAL A 116 18.48 -13.81 -20.75
CA VAL A 116 17.47 -13.19 -19.89
C VAL A 116 16.78 -12.08 -20.68
N SER A 117 15.57 -11.73 -20.24
CA SER A 117 14.81 -10.66 -20.86
C SER A 117 15.58 -9.33 -20.80
N LYS A 118 15.45 -8.52 -21.87
CA LYS A 118 15.99 -7.15 -21.93
C LYS A 118 15.67 -6.33 -20.67
N MET A 119 14.51 -6.55 -20.07
CA MET A 119 14.08 -5.86 -18.86
C MET A 119 14.87 -6.29 -17.61
N ALA A 120 15.11 -7.59 -17.42
CA ALA A 120 15.97 -8.07 -16.34
C ALA A 120 17.43 -7.64 -16.56
N ASN A 121 17.90 -7.62 -17.81
CA ASN A 121 19.25 -7.18 -18.11
C ASN A 121 19.45 -5.69 -17.76
N VAL A 122 18.62 -4.82 -18.34
CA VAL A 122 18.70 -3.36 -18.15
C VAL A 122 18.43 -2.96 -16.71
N ASN A 123 17.40 -3.49 -16.07
CA ASN A 123 17.02 -3.04 -14.74
C ASN A 123 17.86 -3.68 -13.63
N TYR A 124 18.45 -4.86 -13.85
CA TYR A 124 19.09 -5.62 -12.79
C TYR A 124 20.53 -5.99 -13.14
N VAL A 125 20.76 -6.91 -14.08
CA VAL A 125 22.10 -7.52 -14.30
C VAL A 125 23.16 -6.46 -14.63
N SER A 126 22.88 -5.53 -15.55
CA SER A 126 23.81 -4.45 -15.92
C SER A 126 24.06 -3.46 -14.79
N HIS A 127 23.07 -3.22 -13.92
CA HIS A 127 23.27 -2.39 -12.72
C HIS A 127 24.11 -3.10 -11.66
N VAL A 128 23.96 -4.42 -11.52
CA VAL A 128 24.84 -5.22 -10.66
C VAL A 128 26.27 -5.17 -11.17
N ALA A 129 26.48 -5.40 -12.46
CA ALA A 129 27.80 -5.31 -13.09
C ALA A 129 28.43 -3.92 -12.87
N PHE A 130 27.72 -2.86 -13.28
CA PHE A 130 28.16 -1.47 -13.10
C PHE A 130 28.53 -1.15 -11.64
N THR A 131 27.63 -1.44 -10.70
CA THR A 131 27.85 -1.09 -9.30
C THR A 131 28.96 -1.93 -8.67
N HIS A 132 29.00 -3.24 -8.96
CA HIS A 132 30.00 -4.13 -8.38
C HIS A 132 31.42 -3.78 -8.84
N THR A 133 31.58 -3.27 -10.06
CA THR A 133 32.85 -2.69 -10.54
C THR A 133 33.24 -1.42 -9.80
N LEU A 134 32.26 -0.61 -9.36
CA LEU A 134 32.52 0.61 -8.58
C LEU A 134 32.78 0.33 -7.08
N VAL A 135 32.37 -0.83 -6.54
CA VAL A 135 32.50 -1.15 -5.10
C VAL A 135 33.93 -0.92 -4.56
N PRO A 136 35.02 -1.34 -5.21
CA PRO A 136 36.38 -1.09 -4.70
C PRO A 136 36.70 0.41 -4.56
N LEU A 137 36.28 1.24 -5.51
CA LEU A 137 36.44 2.69 -5.44
C LEU A 137 35.58 3.29 -4.33
N LEU A 138 34.33 2.82 -4.19
CA LEU A 138 33.43 3.25 -3.12
C LEU A 138 33.99 2.87 -1.75
N GLN A 139 34.61 1.70 -1.60
CA GLN A 139 35.24 1.26 -0.35
C GLN A 139 36.49 2.09 -0.02
N LYS A 140 37.31 2.38 -1.03
CA LYS A 140 38.45 3.31 -0.88
C LYS A 140 37.97 4.68 -0.39
N THR A 141 36.92 5.22 -1.01
CA THR A 141 36.33 6.51 -0.63
C THR A 141 35.73 6.46 0.77
N ALA A 142 35.05 5.37 1.13
CA ALA A 142 34.41 5.21 2.44
C ALA A 142 35.42 5.10 3.61
N ARG A 143 36.69 4.78 3.33
CA ARG A 143 37.77 4.77 4.32
C ARG A 143 38.33 6.16 4.60
N GLU A 144 38.00 7.16 3.78
CA GLU A 144 38.40 8.54 4.03
C GLU A 144 37.62 9.10 5.23
N LYS A 145 38.29 9.94 6.01
CA LYS A 145 37.69 10.59 7.17
C LYS A 145 36.51 11.47 6.73
N ASP A 146 35.41 11.44 7.48
CA ASP A 146 34.19 12.22 7.21
C ASP A 146 33.55 11.93 5.83
N SER A 147 33.84 10.77 5.26
CA SER A 147 33.19 10.28 4.04
C SER A 147 31.78 9.75 4.33
N ASP A 148 30.87 9.92 3.37
CA ASP A 148 29.51 9.37 3.40
C ASP A 148 29.21 8.83 2.01
N VAL A 149 29.29 7.51 1.88
CA VAL A 149 29.19 6.80 0.62
C VAL A 149 27.90 6.00 0.60
N ARG A 150 27.08 6.25 -0.43
CA ARG A 150 25.74 5.66 -0.54
C ARG A 150 25.49 5.04 -1.91
N ILE A 151 24.77 3.94 -1.93
CA ILE A 151 24.29 3.26 -3.13
C ILE A 151 22.76 3.26 -3.06
N VAL A 152 22.11 4.02 -3.94
CA VAL A 152 20.65 4.14 -3.95
C VAL A 152 20.08 3.39 -5.15
N THR A 153 19.30 2.34 -4.86
CA THR A 153 18.66 1.52 -5.89
C THR A 153 17.19 1.92 -6.07
N VAL A 154 16.84 2.46 -7.23
CA VAL A 154 15.47 2.88 -7.54
C VAL A 154 14.60 1.69 -7.95
N ALA A 155 13.87 1.15 -6.98
CA ALA A 155 12.94 0.04 -7.12
C ALA A 155 11.48 0.51 -7.33
N SER A 156 10.50 -0.34 -7.03
CA SER A 156 9.08 -0.02 -7.19
C SER A 156 8.21 -0.88 -6.29
N THR A 157 7.07 -0.35 -5.82
CA THR A 157 6.00 -1.12 -5.15
C THR A 157 5.49 -2.29 -5.97
N MET A 158 5.72 -2.30 -7.29
CA MET A 158 5.43 -3.42 -8.19
C MET A 158 6.13 -4.73 -7.78
N ASN A 159 7.21 -4.68 -6.97
CA ASN A 159 7.83 -5.86 -6.37
C ASN A 159 6.84 -6.72 -5.57
N ARG A 160 5.80 -6.11 -4.97
CA ARG A 160 4.78 -6.80 -4.18
C ARG A 160 3.87 -7.72 -4.99
N MET A 161 3.86 -7.59 -6.33
CA MET A 161 3.10 -8.48 -7.23
C MET A 161 3.73 -9.84 -7.47
N VAL A 162 5.00 -9.99 -7.12
CA VAL A 162 5.76 -11.20 -7.47
C VAL A 162 5.30 -12.34 -6.57
N PRO A 163 4.88 -13.50 -7.14
CA PRO A 163 4.38 -14.62 -6.34
C PRO A 163 5.38 -15.09 -5.29
N ALA A 164 4.90 -15.44 -4.11
CA ALA A 164 5.75 -16.01 -3.05
C ALA A 164 6.45 -17.32 -3.45
N SER A 165 5.90 -18.01 -4.46
CA SER A 165 6.45 -19.22 -5.08
C SER A 165 7.64 -18.98 -6.02
N THR A 166 8.04 -17.73 -6.23
CA THR A 166 9.17 -17.37 -7.09
C THR A 166 10.46 -18.00 -6.58
N LYS A 167 11.18 -18.66 -7.48
CA LYS A 167 12.43 -19.38 -7.21
C LYS A 167 13.61 -18.66 -7.86
N PHE A 168 14.82 -18.99 -7.39
CA PHE A 168 16.08 -18.50 -7.95
C PHE A 168 17.06 -19.68 -7.99
N GLU A 169 16.71 -20.73 -8.74
CA GLU A 169 17.54 -21.93 -8.88
C GLU A 169 18.42 -21.86 -10.12
N THR A 170 17.95 -21.18 -11.17
CA THR A 170 18.67 -21.03 -12.44
C THR A 170 18.72 -19.57 -12.89
N PHE A 171 19.67 -19.23 -13.77
CA PHE A 171 19.77 -17.87 -14.30
C PHE A 171 18.53 -17.46 -15.12
N ALA A 172 17.81 -18.43 -15.70
CA ALA A 172 16.53 -18.19 -16.37
C ALA A 172 15.43 -17.68 -15.42
N ASP A 173 15.52 -17.98 -14.11
CA ASP A 173 14.56 -17.50 -13.10
C ASP A 173 14.63 -15.98 -12.85
N LEU A 174 15.67 -15.30 -13.36
CA LEU A 174 15.72 -13.83 -13.38
C LEU A 174 14.74 -13.25 -14.42
N SER A 175 14.26 -14.06 -15.36
CA SER A 175 13.31 -13.68 -16.41
C SER A 175 12.20 -14.72 -16.58
N PRO A 176 11.32 -14.89 -15.55
CA PRO A 176 10.26 -15.88 -15.61
C PRO A 176 9.31 -15.60 -16.78
N SER A 177 8.97 -16.67 -17.49
CA SER A 177 8.00 -16.64 -18.58
C SER A 177 6.60 -16.41 -18.02
N TYR A 178 5.99 -15.29 -18.39
CA TYR A 178 4.58 -15.01 -18.16
C TYR A 178 3.88 -14.95 -19.54
N SER A 179 2.62 -15.37 -19.62
CA SER A 179 1.81 -15.37 -20.87
C SER A 179 1.87 -14.02 -21.60
N ASN A 180 1.72 -13.96 -22.93
CA ASN A 180 1.78 -12.69 -23.66
C ASN A 180 0.50 -11.83 -23.44
N SER A 181 0.46 -11.15 -22.29
CA SER A 181 -0.58 -10.18 -21.90
C SER A 181 0.05 -8.90 -21.35
N TRP A 182 -0.70 -7.80 -21.36
CA TRP A 182 -0.29 -6.54 -20.73
C TRP A 182 0.07 -6.71 -19.24
N VAL A 183 -0.70 -7.53 -18.52
CA VAL A 183 -0.46 -7.89 -17.10
C VAL A 183 0.90 -8.57 -16.89
N SER A 184 1.33 -9.36 -17.87
CA SER A 184 2.61 -10.05 -17.83
C SER A 184 3.80 -9.12 -18.02
N GLY A 185 3.63 -8.00 -18.74
CA GLY A 185 4.66 -6.96 -18.84
C GLY A 185 4.99 -6.33 -17.48
N PHE A 186 3.95 -6.08 -16.67
CA PHE A 186 4.13 -5.52 -15.33
C PHE A 186 4.60 -6.53 -14.30
N LYS A 187 4.23 -7.81 -14.40
CA LYS A 187 4.84 -8.87 -13.58
C LYS A 187 6.33 -9.01 -13.85
N ARG A 188 6.75 -8.97 -15.14
CA ARG A 188 8.18 -8.92 -15.50
C ARG A 188 8.88 -7.70 -14.92
N TYR A 189 8.23 -6.54 -14.97
CA TYR A 189 8.76 -5.31 -14.37
C TYR A 189 8.88 -5.42 -12.85
N GLY A 190 7.80 -5.82 -12.17
CA GLY A 190 7.78 -6.07 -10.72
C GLY A 190 8.83 -7.10 -10.29
N HIS A 191 9.02 -8.16 -11.07
CA HIS A 191 10.10 -9.13 -10.87
C HIS A 191 11.47 -8.46 -10.95
N SER A 192 11.76 -7.68 -11.99
CA SER A 192 13.02 -6.93 -12.08
C SER A 192 13.25 -5.97 -10.90
N LYS A 193 12.18 -5.39 -10.35
CA LYS A 193 12.23 -4.51 -9.17
C LYS A 193 12.37 -5.27 -7.86
N LEU A 194 11.89 -6.51 -7.78
CA LEU A 194 12.16 -7.42 -6.67
C LEU A 194 13.64 -7.81 -6.63
N LEU A 195 14.22 -8.17 -7.78
CA LEU A 195 15.64 -8.50 -7.90
C LEU A 195 16.53 -7.36 -7.36
N GLN A 196 16.22 -6.12 -7.72
CA GLN A 196 16.89 -4.92 -7.22
C GLN A 196 16.86 -4.80 -5.68
N ILE A 197 15.70 -5.00 -5.05
CA ILE A 197 15.56 -4.92 -3.59
C ILE A 197 16.35 -6.06 -2.91
N MET A 198 16.22 -7.28 -3.42
CA MET A 198 16.96 -8.44 -2.92
C MET A 198 18.46 -8.22 -2.97
N TRP A 199 18.95 -7.74 -4.10
CA TRP A 199 20.36 -7.45 -4.27
C TRP A 199 20.84 -6.27 -3.42
N SER A 200 20.08 -5.17 -3.31
CA SER A 200 20.45 -4.06 -2.44
C SER A 200 20.57 -4.49 -0.97
N LYS A 201 19.68 -5.38 -0.51
CA LYS A 201 19.76 -5.98 0.83
C LYS A 201 21.01 -6.85 0.99
N LYS A 202 21.25 -7.75 0.03
CA LYS A 202 22.42 -8.63 0.07
C LYS A 202 23.74 -7.88 -0.06
N LEU A 203 23.76 -6.83 -0.87
CA LEU A 203 24.89 -5.93 -0.99
C LEU A 203 25.18 -5.26 0.36
N GLN A 204 24.17 -4.75 1.08
CA GLN A 204 24.40 -4.21 2.42
C GLN A 204 24.98 -5.26 3.38
N GLU A 205 24.46 -6.49 3.38
CA GLU A 205 25.00 -7.58 4.21
C GLU A 205 26.48 -7.82 3.92
N ARG A 206 26.88 -7.81 2.64
CA ARG A 206 28.28 -7.96 2.21
C ARG A 206 29.13 -6.73 2.59
N LEU A 207 28.61 -5.52 2.41
CA LEU A 207 29.32 -4.30 2.79
C LEU A 207 29.56 -4.19 4.30
N ASN A 208 28.66 -4.76 5.11
CA ASN A 208 28.83 -4.81 6.56
C ASN A 208 30.01 -5.69 7.02
N THR A 209 30.57 -6.55 6.15
CA THR A 209 31.72 -7.38 6.50
C THR A 209 33.05 -6.61 6.54
N ASP A 210 33.09 -5.39 5.99
CA ASP A 210 34.23 -4.48 6.10
C ASP A 210 33.81 -3.19 6.85
N PRO A 211 33.83 -3.20 8.20
CA PRO A 211 33.47 -2.03 9.00
C PRO A 211 34.36 -0.80 8.75
N SER A 212 35.57 -0.99 8.20
CA SER A 212 36.49 0.11 7.88
C SER A 212 36.04 0.95 6.68
N ALA A 213 35.13 0.41 5.85
CA ALA A 213 34.60 1.07 4.66
C ALA A 213 33.06 1.21 4.77
N PRO A 214 32.54 2.11 5.63
CA PRO A 214 31.12 2.25 5.90
C PRO A 214 30.33 2.78 4.70
N ILE A 215 29.79 1.87 3.88
CA ILE A 215 28.90 2.18 2.75
C ILE A 215 27.45 1.88 3.13
N THR A 216 26.52 2.72 2.68
CA THR A 216 25.07 2.56 2.91
C THR A 216 24.34 2.27 1.60
N ALA A 217 23.87 1.03 1.43
CA ALA A 217 23.02 0.61 0.32
C ALA A 217 21.54 0.70 0.72
N ILE A 218 20.74 1.41 -0.07
CA ILE A 218 19.33 1.68 0.20
C ILE A 218 18.52 1.41 -1.06
N ALA A 219 17.45 0.62 -0.94
CA ALA A 219 16.46 0.49 -2.01
C ALA A 219 15.31 1.48 -1.76
N ILE A 220 14.77 2.07 -2.81
CA ILE A 220 13.69 3.07 -2.68
C ILE A 220 12.54 2.81 -3.65
N HIS A 221 11.35 3.29 -3.30
CA HIS A 221 10.26 3.53 -4.23
C HIS A 221 10.02 5.03 -4.36
N PRO A 222 10.11 5.60 -5.58
CA PRO A 222 9.94 7.03 -5.79
C PRO A 222 8.47 7.49 -5.83
N GLY A 223 7.50 6.60 -5.57
CA GLY A 223 6.08 6.90 -5.74
C GLY A 223 5.54 6.51 -7.12
N GLY A 224 4.22 6.69 -7.30
CA GLY A 224 3.62 6.62 -8.62
C GLY A 224 4.00 7.88 -9.39
N VAL A 225 4.91 7.78 -10.35
CA VAL A 225 5.33 8.90 -11.20
C VAL A 225 5.10 8.51 -12.65
N ASP A 226 4.66 9.47 -13.48
CA ASP A 226 4.33 9.21 -14.88
C ASP A 226 5.55 8.78 -15.70
N THR A 227 5.80 7.48 -15.74
CA THR A 227 6.93 6.91 -16.47
C THR A 227 6.50 6.29 -17.81
N TYR A 228 5.18 6.11 -18.05
CA TYR A 228 4.69 5.26 -19.16
C TYR A 228 3.41 5.75 -19.85
N SER A 229 2.83 6.91 -19.52
CA SER A 229 1.58 7.42 -20.13
C SER A 229 1.55 7.43 -21.66
N HIS A 230 2.70 7.67 -22.29
CA HIS A 230 2.89 7.76 -23.74
C HIS A 230 2.98 6.40 -24.46
N LYS A 231 3.20 5.29 -23.73
CA LYS A 231 3.21 3.92 -24.28
C LYS A 231 1.86 3.21 -24.14
N PHE A 232 0.85 3.89 -23.59
CA PHE A 232 -0.51 3.37 -23.55
C PHE A 232 -1.13 3.38 -24.96
N PRO A 233 -2.03 2.43 -25.27
CA PRO A 233 -2.69 2.35 -26.58
C PRO A 233 -3.58 3.57 -26.89
N LEU A 234 -3.78 4.49 -25.93
CA LEU A 234 -4.52 5.75 -26.10
C LEU A 234 -3.75 6.93 -25.44
N PRO A 235 -2.67 7.43 -26.07
CA PRO A 235 -1.74 8.41 -25.48
C PRO A 235 -2.32 9.79 -25.16
N TRP A 236 -3.44 10.18 -25.81
CA TRP A 236 -4.04 11.50 -25.67
C TRP A 236 -5.08 11.58 -24.54
N LEU A 237 -5.73 10.45 -24.22
CA LEU A 237 -6.69 10.31 -23.10
C LEU A 237 -6.00 10.03 -21.75
N SER A 238 -4.78 9.48 -21.76
CA SER A 238 -4.06 9.07 -20.54
C SER A 238 -3.41 10.24 -19.81
N LYS A 239 -2.92 11.27 -20.52
CA LYS A 239 -2.16 12.40 -19.94
C LYS A 239 -2.86 13.16 -18.79
N PRO A 240 -4.13 13.61 -18.91
CA PRO A 240 -4.78 14.36 -17.84
C PRO A 240 -5.16 13.48 -16.63
N LEU A 241 -5.44 12.18 -16.84
CA LEU A 241 -5.79 11.25 -15.76
C LEU A 241 -4.57 10.82 -14.93
N VAL A 242 -3.44 10.70 -15.61
CA VAL A 242 -2.15 10.28 -15.05
C VAL A 242 -1.53 11.41 -14.21
N GLY A 243 -1.67 12.67 -14.62
CA GLY A 243 -1.23 13.84 -13.84
C GLY A 243 -2.03 14.13 -12.56
N LEU A 244 -3.17 13.45 -12.37
CA LEU A 244 -4.05 13.60 -11.19
C LEU A 244 -3.77 12.58 -10.07
N VAL A 245 -2.99 11.54 -10.37
CA VAL A 245 -2.70 10.39 -9.47
C VAL A 245 -1.21 10.18 -9.26
N LEU A 246 -0.38 10.63 -10.20
CA LEU A 246 1.07 10.44 -10.15
C LEU A 246 1.74 11.72 -9.65
N ALA A 247 2.59 11.59 -8.64
CA ALA A 247 3.40 12.67 -8.10
C ALA A 247 4.21 13.30 -9.24
N GLY A 248 4.36 14.62 -9.22
CA GLY A 248 5.20 15.33 -10.19
C GLY A 248 6.63 14.77 -10.15
N HIS A 249 7.39 14.91 -11.25
CA HIS A 249 8.77 14.42 -11.31
C HIS A 249 9.64 14.95 -10.15
N GLU A 250 9.34 16.15 -9.64
CA GLU A 250 9.96 16.75 -8.45
C GLU A 250 9.67 15.96 -7.17
N GLU A 251 8.40 15.78 -6.82
CA GLU A 251 8.02 14.99 -5.64
C GLU A 251 8.49 13.54 -5.73
N GLY A 252 8.48 12.97 -6.92
CA GLY A 252 9.02 11.64 -7.18
C GLY A 252 10.52 11.50 -6.93
N ALA A 253 11.27 12.60 -7.01
CA ALA A 253 12.70 12.62 -6.71
C ALA A 253 12.99 12.69 -5.21
N TYR A 254 12.02 13.07 -4.36
CA TYR A 254 12.28 13.32 -2.94
C TYR A 254 12.83 12.09 -2.22
N THR A 255 12.32 10.89 -2.49
CA THR A 255 12.86 9.66 -1.87
C THR A 255 14.29 9.37 -2.34
N SER A 256 14.60 9.65 -3.62
CA SER A 256 15.96 9.52 -4.18
C SER A 256 16.92 10.49 -3.51
N VAL A 257 16.50 11.75 -3.38
CA VAL A 257 17.29 12.83 -2.78
C VAL A 257 17.45 12.59 -1.27
N PHE A 258 16.41 12.16 -0.57
CA PHE A 258 16.47 11.76 0.83
C PHE A 258 17.48 10.62 1.06
N ALA A 259 17.40 9.55 0.26
CA ALA A 259 18.31 8.42 0.39
C ALA A 259 19.76 8.80 0.01
N ALA A 260 19.95 9.58 -1.04
CA ALA A 260 21.27 9.95 -1.55
C ALA A 260 21.98 11.02 -0.71
N ALA A 261 21.23 11.99 -0.18
CA ALA A 261 21.80 13.20 0.41
C ALA A 261 21.04 13.73 1.65
N GLY A 262 20.06 13.00 2.18
CA GLY A 262 19.33 13.42 3.39
C GLY A 262 20.25 13.48 4.62
N LYS A 263 20.14 14.57 5.40
CA LYS A 263 20.81 14.77 6.69
C LYS A 263 20.45 13.66 7.68
N LYS A 264 19.18 13.25 7.70
CA LYS A 264 18.69 12.17 8.56
C LYS A 264 19.37 10.83 8.28
N VAL A 265 19.60 10.50 7.02
CA VAL A 265 20.30 9.27 6.62
C VAL A 265 21.79 9.33 6.96
N ALA A 266 22.41 10.53 6.91
CA ALA A 266 23.80 10.72 7.34
C ALA A 266 23.95 10.55 8.86
N ALA A 267 23.01 11.13 9.62
CA ALA A 267 23.04 11.11 11.07
C ALA A 267 22.71 9.73 11.66
N ASP A 268 21.89 8.93 10.98
CA ASP A 268 21.41 7.63 11.48
C ASP A 268 21.61 6.51 10.44
N ARG A 269 22.86 6.32 10.03
CA ARG A 269 23.22 5.30 9.03
C ARG A 269 22.72 3.90 9.41
N ASP A 270 22.80 3.53 10.68
CA ASP A 270 22.47 2.19 11.14
C ASP A 270 20.99 1.85 10.97
N THR A 271 20.10 2.83 11.11
CA THR A 271 18.67 2.67 10.81
C THR A 271 18.39 2.54 9.31
N TYR A 272 19.17 3.19 8.45
CA TYR A 272 18.91 3.25 7.01
C TYR A 272 19.70 2.24 6.16
N LYS A 273 20.68 1.53 6.71
CA LYS A 273 21.48 0.56 5.95
C LYS A 273 20.64 -0.67 5.56
N GLY A 274 20.58 -0.99 4.27
CA GLY A 274 19.90 -2.18 3.75
C GLY A 274 18.38 -2.15 3.82
N VAL A 275 17.77 -0.98 4.04
CA VAL A 275 16.30 -0.85 4.12
C VAL A 275 15.65 -0.63 2.75
N TYR A 276 14.33 -0.70 2.72
CA TYR A 276 13.50 -0.34 1.58
C TYR A 276 12.61 0.85 1.96
N LEU A 277 12.74 1.97 1.25
CA LEU A 277 12.04 3.23 1.56
C LEU A 277 10.84 3.47 0.65
N GLU A 278 9.77 4.03 1.20
CA GLU A 278 8.59 4.51 0.48
C GLU A 278 8.56 6.05 0.42
N HIS A 279 7.75 6.58 -0.50
CA HIS A 279 7.68 8.00 -0.82
C HIS A 279 6.76 8.82 0.09
N ASN A 280 5.82 8.19 0.79
CA ASN A 280 4.81 8.89 1.57
C ASN A 280 4.58 8.24 2.95
N PRO A 281 5.02 8.88 4.05
CA PRO A 281 5.95 10.03 4.08
C PRO A 281 7.32 9.70 3.45
N THR A 282 8.01 10.70 2.90
CA THR A 282 9.33 10.48 2.25
C THR A 282 10.33 9.91 3.24
N GLY A 283 10.97 8.81 2.86
CA GLY A 283 11.98 8.15 3.70
C GLY A 283 11.40 7.20 4.75
N THR A 284 10.11 6.83 4.62
CA THR A 284 9.47 5.82 5.47
C THR A 284 10.04 4.44 5.17
N ILE A 285 10.55 3.75 6.19
CA ILE A 285 11.03 2.37 6.08
C ILE A 285 9.81 1.44 5.98
N VAL A 286 9.76 0.64 4.92
CA VAL A 286 8.66 -0.30 4.67
C VAL A 286 9.18 -1.69 4.37
N VAL A 287 8.29 -2.67 4.58
CA VAL A 287 8.58 -4.07 4.29
C VAL A 287 8.37 -4.34 2.79
N PRO A 288 9.39 -4.85 2.06
CA PRO A 288 9.24 -5.28 0.68
C PRO A 288 8.50 -6.63 0.60
N ASN A 289 8.35 -7.19 -0.60
CA ASN A 289 7.83 -8.55 -0.78
C ASN A 289 8.58 -9.57 0.11
N GLN A 290 7.86 -10.55 0.65
CA GLN A 290 8.42 -11.61 1.51
C GLN A 290 9.57 -12.38 0.84
N VAL A 291 9.51 -12.57 -0.48
CA VAL A 291 10.60 -13.17 -1.26
C VAL A 291 11.91 -12.42 -1.07
N ALA A 292 11.86 -11.09 -0.87
CA ALA A 292 13.06 -10.29 -0.63
C ALA A 292 13.61 -10.38 0.79
N LEU A 293 12.82 -10.86 1.75
CA LEU A 293 13.23 -11.05 3.16
C LEU A 293 13.87 -12.42 3.41
N ASP A 294 13.66 -13.38 2.52
CA ASP A 294 14.28 -14.70 2.57
C ASP A 294 15.80 -14.61 2.28
N ALA A 295 16.62 -14.94 3.29
CA ALA A 295 18.08 -14.86 3.19
C ALA A 295 18.67 -15.89 2.21
N GLU A 296 18.14 -17.12 2.22
CA GLU A 296 18.61 -18.19 1.33
C GLU A 296 18.37 -17.81 -0.14
N ARG A 297 17.19 -17.25 -0.44
CA ARG A 297 16.88 -16.77 -1.79
C ARG A 297 17.74 -15.59 -2.21
N ARG A 298 18.09 -14.68 -1.29
CA ARG A 298 19.05 -13.61 -1.55
C ARG A 298 20.45 -14.15 -1.86
N ASP A 299 20.89 -15.17 -1.13
CA ASP A 299 22.17 -15.85 -1.38
C ASP A 299 22.20 -16.56 -2.72
N LYS A 300 21.14 -17.29 -3.06
CA LYS A 300 20.98 -17.94 -4.37
C LYS A 300 20.99 -16.92 -5.51
N LEU A 301 20.19 -15.84 -5.41
CA LEU A 301 20.18 -14.78 -6.42
C LEU A 301 21.56 -14.13 -6.59
N TRP A 302 22.24 -13.83 -5.47
CA TRP A 302 23.59 -13.26 -5.51
C TRP A 302 24.57 -14.20 -6.21
N LYS A 303 24.59 -15.48 -5.81
CA LYS A 303 25.44 -16.49 -6.43
C LYS A 303 25.17 -16.63 -7.92
N LEU A 304 23.92 -16.79 -8.34
CA LEU A 304 23.53 -16.88 -9.76
C LEU A 304 23.98 -15.66 -10.56
N THR A 305 23.81 -14.46 -9.99
CA THR A 305 24.17 -13.21 -10.67
C THR A 305 25.68 -13.09 -10.82
N ILE A 306 26.44 -13.33 -9.74
CA ILE A 306 27.90 -13.23 -9.77
C ILE A 306 28.53 -14.35 -10.62
N ASP A 307 28.03 -15.58 -10.52
CA ASP A 307 28.54 -16.71 -11.32
C ASP A 307 28.27 -16.48 -12.82
N HIS A 308 27.12 -15.88 -13.18
CA HIS A 308 26.86 -15.49 -14.57
C HIS A 308 27.79 -14.39 -15.07
N LEU A 309 28.01 -13.34 -14.25
CA LEU A 309 28.95 -12.27 -14.58
C LEU A 309 30.41 -12.79 -14.69
N LYS A 310 30.75 -13.88 -13.99
CA LYS A 310 32.04 -14.57 -14.12
C LYS A 310 32.11 -15.45 -15.38
N GLY A 311 31.02 -16.14 -15.71
CA GLY A 311 30.98 -17.17 -16.76
C GLY A 311 30.77 -16.66 -18.18
N GLY A 312 30.21 -15.45 -18.37
CA GLY A 312 29.86 -14.91 -19.69
C GLY A 312 30.98 -14.20 -20.47
N LEU A 313 32.05 -13.79 -19.77
CA LEU A 313 33.21 -13.01 -20.21
C LEU A 313 33.65 -12.37 -18.90
N LEU A 314 34.90 -12.56 -18.44
CA LEU A 314 35.67 -11.65 -17.55
C LEU A 314 36.73 -12.41 -16.73
N SER A 315 38.00 -12.17 -17.03
CA SER A 315 39.12 -12.39 -16.12
C SER A 315 39.10 -11.31 -15.03
N ILE A 316 38.23 -11.41 -14.03
CA ILE A 316 38.27 -10.54 -12.84
C ILE A 316 38.95 -11.29 -11.70
N THR A 317 40.01 -10.71 -11.14
CA THR A 317 40.51 -11.06 -9.82
C THR A 317 39.55 -10.48 -8.79
N TYR A 318 38.65 -11.31 -8.26
CA TYR A 318 37.74 -10.89 -7.18
C TYR A 318 38.53 -10.77 -5.87
N PRO A 319 38.29 -9.75 -5.03
CA PRO A 319 38.70 -9.84 -3.64
C PRO A 319 37.99 -11.05 -3.03
N SER A 320 38.78 -12.00 -2.53
CA SER A 320 38.28 -13.18 -1.84
C SER A 320 37.56 -12.74 -0.56
N PHE A 321 36.25 -12.58 -0.63
CA PHE A 321 35.42 -12.59 0.57
C PHE A 321 35.47 -14.02 1.10
N GLY A 322 36.30 -14.24 2.11
CA GLY A 322 36.64 -15.56 2.65
C GLY A 322 35.43 -16.48 2.75
N SER A 323 35.53 -17.64 2.13
CA SER A 323 34.62 -18.75 2.33
C SER A 323 34.92 -19.36 3.70
N THR A 324 34.32 -18.84 4.77
CA THR A 324 34.22 -19.62 6.00
C THR A 324 33.15 -20.68 5.80
N SER A 325 33.61 -21.91 5.60
CA SER A 325 32.83 -23.12 5.85
C SER A 325 32.32 -23.07 7.29
N ILE A 326 31.01 -22.88 7.45
CA ILE A 326 30.37 -23.09 8.74
C ILE A 326 30.10 -24.59 8.81
N GLU A 327 30.95 -25.30 9.54
CA GLU A 327 30.62 -26.62 10.05
C GLU A 327 29.31 -26.53 10.84
N HIS A 328 28.39 -27.43 10.54
CA HIS A 328 27.15 -27.61 11.28
C HIS A 328 27.46 -27.97 12.74
N GLN A 329 27.46 -26.98 13.63
CA GLN A 329 27.14 -27.21 15.02
C GLN A 329 25.72 -26.75 15.29
N SER A 330 24.90 -27.75 15.61
CA SER A 330 23.51 -27.67 16.02
C SER A 330 23.32 -26.66 17.15
N CYS A 331 22.69 -25.52 16.86
CA CYS A 331 22.20 -24.60 17.88
C CYS A 331 20.69 -24.40 17.66
N PRO A 332 19.82 -25.00 18.48
CA PRO A 332 18.39 -24.76 18.39
C PRO A 332 18.09 -23.39 19.03
N LEU A 333 17.00 -22.76 18.56
CA LEU A 333 16.42 -21.48 19.03
C LEU A 333 16.94 -20.24 18.27
N LEU A 334 16.16 -19.77 17.28
CA LEU A 334 15.80 -18.33 17.13
C LEU A 334 14.91 -18.00 15.90
N SER A 335 14.71 -18.89 14.92
CA SER A 335 13.93 -18.53 13.70
C SER A 335 12.41 -18.75 13.78
N LEU A 336 11.93 -19.56 14.71
CA LEU A 336 10.48 -19.83 14.85
C LEU A 336 9.78 -18.87 15.81
N THR A 337 10.52 -18.10 16.60
CA THR A 337 9.96 -17.23 17.64
C THR A 337 9.44 -15.93 17.04
N LEU A 338 10.07 -15.32 16.02
CA LEU A 338 9.66 -13.99 15.53
C LEU A 338 8.41 -13.98 14.63
N ILE A 339 8.20 -15.02 13.81
CA ILE A 339 7.00 -15.17 12.98
C ILE A 339 5.80 -15.62 13.84
N ARG A 340 6.04 -16.49 14.84
CA ARG A 340 5.06 -16.70 15.91
C ARG A 340 4.84 -15.41 16.66
N ILE A 341 5.86 -14.66 17.08
CA ILE A 341 5.69 -13.39 17.80
C ILE A 341 4.86 -12.40 16.98
N PHE A 342 5.04 -12.18 15.68
CA PHE A 342 4.22 -11.16 14.98
C PHE A 342 2.76 -11.58 14.74
N LYS A 343 2.52 -12.85 14.37
CA LYS A 343 1.17 -13.41 14.21
C LYS A 343 0.49 -13.52 15.58
N THR A 344 1.20 -14.05 16.56
CA THR A 344 0.78 -14.15 17.97
C THR A 344 0.76 -12.80 18.66
N CYS A 345 1.44 -11.74 18.23
CA CYS A 345 1.41 -10.39 18.85
C CYS A 345 0.32 -9.55 18.23
N THR A 346 -0.03 -9.71 16.95
CA THR A 346 -1.22 -9.05 16.38
C THR A 346 -2.49 -9.78 16.84
N GLU A 347 -2.46 -11.11 16.86
CA GLU A 347 -3.51 -11.94 17.46
C GLU A 347 -3.54 -11.81 18.99
N ARG A 348 -2.41 -11.69 19.72
CA ARG A 348 -2.38 -11.33 21.15
C ARG A 348 -2.72 -9.88 21.38
N TRP A 349 -2.44 -8.94 20.49
CA TRP A 349 -2.83 -7.54 20.67
C TRP A 349 -4.35 -7.45 20.53
N LEU A 350 -4.93 -7.98 19.44
CA LEU A 350 -6.39 -8.12 19.29
C LEU A 350 -7.01 -8.99 20.39
N SER A 351 -6.31 -10.00 20.91
CA SER A 351 -6.78 -10.83 22.03
C SER A 351 -6.61 -10.23 23.41
N SER A 352 -5.62 -9.36 23.61
CA SER A 352 -5.39 -8.58 24.84
C SER A 352 -6.31 -7.38 24.91
N GLN A 353 -6.82 -6.94 23.75
CA GLN A 353 -7.85 -5.92 23.63
C GLN A 353 -9.28 -6.49 23.76
N ALA A 354 -9.43 -7.82 23.88
CA ALA A 354 -10.72 -8.51 23.99
C ALA A 354 -10.64 -9.54 25.13
N GLU A 355 -10.85 -9.06 26.36
CA GLU A 355 -10.99 -9.90 27.56
C GLU A 355 -12.21 -10.82 27.51
N SER A 356 -12.17 -11.87 28.35
CA SER A 356 -13.09 -12.99 28.46
C SER A 356 -14.49 -12.64 28.98
N GLN A 357 -15.21 -11.78 28.28
CA GLN A 357 -16.66 -11.70 28.41
C GLN A 357 -17.28 -12.38 27.19
N ARG A 358 -18.34 -13.17 27.41
CA ARG A 358 -19.14 -13.76 26.32
C ARG A 358 -19.56 -12.62 25.40
N LEU A 359 -18.96 -12.55 24.22
CA LEU A 359 -19.27 -11.47 23.30
C LEU A 359 -20.69 -11.66 22.76
N PRO A 360 -21.56 -10.65 22.87
CA PRO A 360 -22.96 -10.77 22.54
C PRO A 360 -23.23 -10.61 21.02
N VAL A 361 -24.51 -10.53 20.62
CA VAL A 361 -24.97 -10.84 19.25
C VAL A 361 -24.41 -9.87 18.19
N PHE A 362 -23.92 -10.41 17.06
CA PHE A 362 -23.47 -9.63 15.90
C PHE A 362 -24.37 -9.88 14.70
N LEU A 363 -24.84 -8.83 14.01
CA LEU A 363 -25.49 -8.96 12.70
C LEU A 363 -24.58 -8.38 11.60
N LEU A 364 -24.21 -9.20 10.61
CA LEU A 364 -23.34 -8.80 9.51
C LEU A 364 -24.07 -8.94 8.16
N GLY A 365 -24.47 -7.82 7.56
CA GLY A 365 -25.08 -7.79 6.22
C GLY A 365 -24.02 -7.85 5.11
N SER A 366 -24.00 -8.92 4.31
CA SER A 366 -22.97 -9.07 3.25
C SER A 366 -23.51 -9.64 1.93
N ASN A 367 -22.83 -9.28 0.83
CA ASN A 367 -22.94 -9.93 -0.48
C ASN A 367 -21.73 -10.86 -0.66
N PHE A 368 -21.89 -12.16 -0.42
CA PHE A 368 -20.84 -13.14 -0.72
C PHE A 368 -20.85 -13.47 -2.22
N ILE A 369 -19.85 -13.00 -2.96
CA ILE A 369 -19.68 -13.34 -4.39
C ILE A 369 -18.24 -13.76 -4.68
N ASP A 370 -18.05 -15.06 -4.80
CA ASP A 370 -17.22 -15.66 -5.86
C ASP A 370 -18.14 -16.61 -6.65
N ARG A 371 -18.16 -16.48 -7.99
CA ARG A 371 -18.93 -17.37 -8.89
C ARG A 371 -18.08 -18.51 -9.46
N ARG A 372 -16.80 -18.62 -9.07
CA ARG A 372 -15.85 -19.59 -9.65
C ARG A 372 -15.15 -20.49 -8.64
N SER A 373 -15.39 -20.34 -7.34
CA SER A 373 -14.87 -21.26 -6.32
C SER A 373 -15.98 -21.87 -5.47
N HIS A 374 -15.79 -23.13 -5.07
CA HIS A 374 -16.64 -23.83 -4.11
C HIS A 374 -16.47 -23.31 -2.66
N TYR A 375 -15.76 -22.19 -2.46
CA TYR A 375 -15.42 -21.61 -1.16
C TYR A 375 -15.99 -20.19 -1.04
N SER A 376 -16.56 -19.87 0.12
CA SER A 376 -16.92 -18.50 0.44
C SER A 376 -15.65 -17.68 0.73
N SER A 377 -15.48 -16.55 0.05
CA SER A 377 -14.34 -15.64 0.24
C SER A 377 -14.81 -14.19 0.39
N GLY A 378 -14.12 -13.39 1.21
CA GLY A 378 -14.39 -11.95 1.38
C GLY A 378 -14.22 -11.41 2.80
N ILE A 379 -14.24 -10.08 2.92
CA ILE A 379 -14.09 -9.32 4.17
C ILE A 379 -15.11 -9.75 5.23
N GLY A 380 -16.34 -10.02 4.80
CA GLY A 380 -17.42 -10.43 5.68
C GLY A 380 -17.11 -11.76 6.39
N LEU A 381 -16.64 -12.76 5.65
CA LEU A 381 -16.30 -14.07 6.24
C LEU A 381 -15.10 -13.97 7.19
N ALA A 382 -14.10 -13.17 6.82
CA ALA A 382 -12.96 -12.91 7.71
C ALA A 382 -13.40 -12.21 9.01
N THR A 383 -14.33 -11.27 8.92
CA THR A 383 -14.92 -10.58 10.09
C THR A 383 -15.68 -11.57 10.99
N VAL A 384 -16.52 -12.44 10.43
CA VAL A 384 -17.21 -13.51 11.17
C VAL A 384 -16.21 -14.40 11.90
N ARG A 385 -15.15 -14.83 11.21
CA ARG A 385 -14.11 -15.69 11.80
C ARG A 385 -13.50 -15.07 13.07
N HIS A 386 -13.23 -13.76 13.06
CA HIS A 386 -12.68 -13.05 14.21
C HIS A 386 -13.66 -13.00 15.40
N PHE A 387 -14.95 -12.71 15.14
CA PHE A 387 -15.94 -12.67 16.21
C PHE A 387 -16.22 -14.04 16.82
N VAL A 388 -16.32 -15.09 16.01
CA VAL A 388 -16.56 -16.46 16.50
C VAL A 388 -15.43 -16.96 17.39
N ARG A 389 -14.16 -16.69 17.03
CA ARG A 389 -12.99 -17.01 17.89
C ARG A 389 -13.03 -16.34 19.25
N LYS A 390 -13.86 -15.32 19.41
CA LYS A 390 -14.05 -14.57 20.66
C LYS A 390 -15.35 -14.94 21.37
N GLY A 391 -15.97 -16.06 21.02
CA GLY A 391 -17.17 -16.54 21.69
C GLY A 391 -18.47 -15.89 21.21
N ALA A 392 -18.43 -15.10 20.14
CA ALA A 392 -19.59 -14.34 19.71
C ALA A 392 -20.69 -15.19 19.05
N LYS A 393 -21.96 -14.86 19.33
CA LYS A 393 -23.10 -15.32 18.54
C LYS A 393 -23.28 -14.42 17.31
N VAL A 394 -22.96 -14.93 16.12
CA VAL A 394 -22.93 -14.15 14.89
C VAL A 394 -24.06 -14.56 13.95
N TYR A 395 -24.94 -13.62 13.64
CA TYR A 395 -25.89 -13.72 12.55
C TYR A 395 -25.25 -13.25 11.24
N MET A 396 -24.96 -14.21 10.37
CA MET A 396 -24.46 -13.94 9.03
C MET A 396 -25.64 -13.70 8.08
N ALA A 397 -25.87 -12.43 7.76
CA ALA A 397 -26.98 -12.01 6.92
C ALA A 397 -26.62 -12.11 5.43
N SER A 398 -27.43 -12.86 4.68
CA SER A 398 -27.26 -13.13 3.25
C SER A 398 -28.60 -13.40 2.59
N ARG A 399 -28.74 -13.02 1.31
CA ARG A 399 -29.91 -13.36 0.46
C ARG A 399 -29.93 -14.82 -0.01
N ASN A 400 -28.80 -15.52 0.07
CA ASN A 400 -28.67 -16.91 -0.40
C ASN A 400 -28.32 -17.82 0.76
N GLN A 401 -29.30 -18.64 1.18
CA GLN A 401 -29.16 -19.60 2.27
C GLN A 401 -28.08 -20.63 2.00
N SER A 402 -28.08 -21.27 0.83
CA SER A 402 -27.11 -22.32 0.46
C SER A 402 -25.66 -21.82 0.52
N ARG A 403 -25.39 -20.59 0.06
CA ARG A 403 -24.05 -19.99 0.17
C ARG A 403 -23.67 -19.68 1.60
N ALA A 404 -24.63 -19.19 2.40
CA ALA A 404 -24.37 -18.88 3.79
C ALA A 404 -24.12 -20.16 4.61
N THR A 405 -24.91 -21.21 4.42
CA THR A 405 -24.69 -22.49 5.09
C THR A 405 -23.42 -23.18 4.62
N GLY A 406 -23.06 -23.08 3.34
CA GLY A 406 -21.77 -23.55 2.83
C GLY A 406 -20.58 -22.81 3.46
N ALA A 407 -20.70 -21.50 3.67
CA ALA A 407 -19.69 -20.70 4.37
C ALA A 407 -19.58 -21.07 5.86
N ILE A 408 -20.71 -21.37 6.52
CA ILE A 408 -20.73 -21.86 7.91
C ILE A 408 -20.05 -23.23 7.99
N ALA A 409 -20.39 -24.17 7.11
CA ALA A 409 -19.77 -25.49 7.04
C ALA A 409 -18.25 -25.41 6.76
N GLN A 410 -17.81 -24.43 5.97
CA GLN A 410 -16.38 -24.17 5.78
C GLN A 410 -15.70 -23.77 7.11
N LEU A 411 -16.31 -22.87 7.89
CA LEU A 411 -15.78 -22.48 9.21
C LEU A 411 -15.75 -23.68 10.18
N GLU A 412 -16.73 -24.58 10.08
CA GLU A 412 -16.76 -25.85 10.85
C GLU A 412 -15.61 -26.78 10.46
N ALA A 413 -15.39 -26.98 9.16
CA ALA A 413 -14.31 -27.81 8.64
C ALA A 413 -12.92 -27.24 9.00
N GLU A 414 -12.77 -25.92 9.07
CA GLU A 414 -11.56 -25.22 9.54
C GLU A 414 -11.31 -25.41 11.06
N GLY A 415 -12.21 -26.11 11.78
CA GLY A 415 -12.08 -26.41 13.20
C GLY A 415 -12.44 -25.24 14.12
N LEU A 416 -13.10 -24.20 13.60
CA LEU A 416 -13.34 -22.94 14.32
C LEU A 416 -14.22 -23.12 15.58
N PHE A 417 -15.08 -24.14 15.59
CA PHE A 417 -15.99 -24.44 16.69
C PHE A 417 -15.49 -25.55 17.62
N ARG A 418 -14.25 -26.04 17.44
CA ARG A 418 -13.68 -27.13 18.26
C ARG A 418 -13.16 -26.64 19.62
N GLU A 419 -12.94 -25.34 19.79
CA GLU A 419 -12.55 -24.74 21.06
C GLU A 419 -13.78 -24.56 21.97
N GLN A 420 -13.70 -24.94 23.25
CA GLN A 420 -14.81 -24.81 24.21
C GLN A 420 -15.30 -23.36 24.40
N SER A 421 -14.49 -22.37 24.01
CA SER A 421 -14.79 -20.93 24.07
C SER A 421 -15.26 -20.32 22.73
N ALA A 422 -15.40 -21.11 21.67
CA ALA A 422 -15.83 -20.63 20.37
C ALA A 422 -17.32 -20.23 20.37
N GLY A 423 -17.65 -19.18 19.62
CA GLY A 423 -19.01 -18.68 19.44
C GLY A 423 -19.83 -19.53 18.47
N SER A 424 -20.98 -19.01 18.03
CA SER A 424 -21.83 -19.69 17.04
C SER A 424 -22.11 -18.80 15.84
N VAL A 425 -22.34 -19.41 14.67
CA VAL A 425 -22.76 -18.68 13.46
C VAL A 425 -24.13 -19.18 13.02
N LEU A 426 -25.06 -18.25 12.86
CA LEU A 426 -26.42 -18.52 12.42
C LEU A 426 -26.67 -17.80 11.09
N TYR A 427 -27.34 -18.48 10.17
CA TYR A 427 -27.85 -17.84 8.97
C TYR A 427 -29.02 -16.88 9.31
N HIS A 428 -28.98 -15.70 8.71
CA HIS A 428 -30.10 -14.76 8.69
C HIS A 428 -30.42 -14.40 7.24
N HIS A 429 -31.67 -14.57 6.81
CA HIS A 429 -32.07 -14.13 5.48
C HIS A 429 -32.17 -12.60 5.45
N CYS A 430 -31.45 -11.96 4.53
CA CYS A 430 -31.51 -10.50 4.34
C CYS A 430 -31.25 -10.15 2.87
N GLU A 431 -32.25 -9.56 2.21
CA GLU A 431 -32.14 -9.02 0.84
C GLU A 431 -32.04 -7.50 0.91
N LEU A 432 -30.85 -6.99 0.57
CA LEU A 432 -30.53 -5.57 0.75
C LEU A 432 -30.95 -4.70 -0.43
N ASN A 433 -31.36 -5.27 -1.57
CA ASN A 433 -31.77 -4.48 -2.73
C ASN A 433 -33.21 -3.95 -2.62
N ASP A 434 -34.02 -4.46 -1.69
CA ASP A 434 -35.39 -4.00 -1.45
C ASP A 434 -35.53 -3.51 0.01
N PRO A 435 -35.71 -2.19 0.22
CA PRO A 435 -35.92 -1.62 1.55
C PRO A 435 -37.04 -2.29 2.37
N LYS A 436 -38.10 -2.80 1.73
CA LYS A 436 -39.21 -3.49 2.43
C LYS A 436 -38.79 -4.86 2.96
N GLU A 437 -38.00 -5.59 2.18
CA GLU A 437 -37.42 -6.86 2.60
C GLU A 437 -36.37 -6.67 3.70
N VAL A 438 -35.61 -5.57 3.67
CA VAL A 438 -34.68 -5.19 4.75
C VAL A 438 -35.44 -4.98 6.05
N LYS A 439 -36.55 -4.23 6.03
CA LYS A 439 -37.39 -4.02 7.22
C LYS A 439 -37.94 -5.34 7.74
N ARG A 440 -38.48 -6.21 6.86
CA ARG A 440 -38.99 -7.54 7.26
C ARG A 440 -37.89 -8.42 7.89
N SER A 441 -36.68 -8.39 7.34
CA SER A 441 -35.51 -9.08 7.88
C SER A 441 -35.15 -8.56 9.28
N ALA A 442 -35.15 -7.24 9.47
CA ALA A 442 -34.92 -6.62 10.77
C ALA A 442 -36.00 -7.01 11.81
N GLU A 443 -37.27 -6.97 11.44
CA GLU A 443 -38.39 -7.40 12.30
C GLU A 443 -38.30 -8.88 12.67
N GLU A 444 -37.87 -9.73 11.74
CA GLU A 444 -37.59 -11.14 12.04
C GLU A 444 -36.44 -11.31 13.02
N PHE A 445 -35.40 -10.47 12.94
CA PHE A 445 -34.34 -10.45 13.94
C PHE A 445 -34.87 -10.04 15.32
N LEU A 446 -35.72 -9.00 15.39
CA LEU A 446 -36.36 -8.55 16.64
C LEU A 446 -37.23 -9.63 17.29
N ARG A 447 -37.85 -10.53 16.50
CA ARG A 447 -38.60 -11.68 17.03
C ARG A 447 -37.71 -12.77 17.62
N ARG A 448 -36.48 -12.88 17.15
CA ARG A 448 -35.55 -13.97 17.49
C ARG A 448 -34.59 -13.62 18.61
N GLU A 449 -34.26 -12.33 18.78
CA GLU A 449 -33.26 -11.86 19.73
C GLU A 449 -33.79 -10.73 20.59
N THR A 450 -33.47 -10.78 21.87
CA THR A 450 -33.79 -9.74 22.85
C THR A 450 -32.63 -8.81 23.13
N ARG A 451 -31.46 -9.05 22.50
CA ARG A 451 -30.25 -8.25 22.64
C ARG A 451 -29.46 -8.15 21.33
N LEU A 452 -28.91 -6.96 21.01
CA LEU A 452 -28.00 -6.73 19.89
C LEU A 452 -26.94 -5.69 20.27
N ASP A 453 -25.67 -6.09 20.29
CA ASP A 453 -24.59 -5.21 20.72
C ASP A 453 -23.81 -4.64 19.55
N VAL A 454 -23.61 -5.41 18.49
CA VAL A 454 -22.85 -4.93 17.35
C VAL A 454 -23.58 -5.20 16.05
N LEU A 455 -23.80 -4.13 15.28
CA LEU A 455 -24.34 -4.19 13.93
C LEU A 455 -23.26 -3.75 12.93
N VAL A 456 -22.84 -4.65 12.05
CA VAL A 456 -21.86 -4.35 11.00
C VAL A 456 -22.53 -4.29 9.63
N ASN A 457 -22.72 -3.07 9.15
CA ASN A 457 -23.25 -2.78 7.82
C ASN A 457 -22.13 -2.87 6.78
N ASN A 458 -21.87 -4.08 6.28
CA ASN A 458 -20.80 -4.34 5.31
C ASN A 458 -21.24 -4.18 3.83
N ALA A 459 -22.50 -3.81 3.58
CA ALA A 459 -23.07 -3.76 2.25
C ALA A 459 -22.80 -2.47 1.46
N ALA A 460 -23.10 -2.52 0.15
CA ALA A 460 -22.71 -1.49 -0.81
C ALA A 460 -23.66 -0.29 -0.95
N HIS A 461 -24.88 -0.33 -0.38
CA HIS A 461 -25.96 0.65 -0.65
C HIS A 461 -26.31 1.49 0.58
N TYR A 462 -26.70 2.77 0.40
CA TYR A 462 -27.00 3.72 1.48
C TYR A 462 -28.34 3.46 2.19
N ILE A 463 -29.41 3.21 1.43
CA ILE A 463 -30.77 3.07 1.98
C ILE A 463 -30.93 1.86 2.90
N SER A 464 -30.36 0.71 2.54
CA SER A 464 -30.57 -0.54 3.28
C SER A 464 -30.03 -0.46 4.72
N PRO A 465 -28.80 0.01 4.98
CA PRO A 465 -28.31 0.29 6.34
C PRO A 465 -29.19 1.26 7.12
N VAL A 466 -29.73 2.30 6.47
CA VAL A 466 -30.65 3.25 7.12
C VAL A 466 -31.90 2.52 7.61
N VAL A 467 -32.59 1.78 6.74
CA VAL A 467 -33.79 1.03 7.13
C VAL A 467 -33.49 -0.01 8.19
N LEU A 468 -32.38 -0.75 8.04
CA LEU A 468 -31.97 -1.78 8.98
C LEU A 468 -31.69 -1.21 10.38
N VAL A 469 -30.90 -0.13 10.47
CA VAL A 469 -30.54 0.50 11.75
C VAL A 469 -31.76 1.11 12.44
N HIS A 470 -32.58 1.87 11.71
CA HIS A 470 -33.77 2.50 12.31
C HIS A 470 -34.80 1.46 12.75
N THR A 471 -34.97 0.36 12.01
CA THR A 471 -35.89 -0.73 12.44
C THR A 471 -35.35 -1.46 13.68
N LEU A 472 -34.03 -1.66 13.79
CA LEU A 472 -33.40 -2.30 14.95
C LEU A 472 -33.16 -1.33 16.13
N MET A 473 -33.43 -0.04 15.96
CA MET A 473 -33.12 1.00 16.94
C MET A 473 -33.74 0.74 18.33
N PRO A 474 -35.01 0.29 18.47
CA PRO A 474 -35.58 -0.01 19.78
C PRO A 474 -34.78 -1.07 20.55
N LEU A 475 -34.31 -2.12 19.84
CA LEU A 475 -33.49 -3.17 20.42
C LEU A 475 -32.10 -2.67 20.80
N LEU A 476 -31.45 -1.91 19.90
CA LEU A 476 -30.12 -1.33 20.14
C LEU A 476 -30.13 -0.40 21.36
N LYS A 477 -31.15 0.46 21.50
CA LYS A 477 -31.33 1.35 22.66
C LYS A 477 -31.57 0.55 23.94
N LYS A 478 -32.46 -0.45 23.89
CA LYS A 478 -32.70 -1.35 25.02
C LYS A 478 -31.41 -2.05 25.48
N THR A 479 -30.63 -2.57 24.54
CA THR A 479 -29.33 -3.20 24.86
C THR A 479 -28.34 -2.20 25.45
N ALA A 480 -28.29 -0.96 24.94
CA ALA A 480 -27.39 0.09 25.42
C ALA A 480 -27.69 0.55 26.86
N GLN A 481 -28.89 0.25 27.39
CA GLN A 481 -29.27 0.54 28.76
C GLN A 481 -28.84 -0.54 29.75
N GLU A 482 -28.46 -1.73 29.26
CA GLU A 482 -28.01 -2.82 30.12
C GLU A 482 -26.62 -2.50 30.70
N ALA A 483 -26.41 -2.81 31.98
CA ALA A 483 -25.15 -2.51 32.67
C ALA A 483 -23.96 -3.20 31.98
N GLY A 484 -22.91 -2.42 31.70
CA GLY A 484 -21.71 -2.91 31.02
C GLY A 484 -21.89 -3.20 29.53
N SER A 485 -23.01 -2.80 28.92
CA SER A 485 -23.20 -2.87 27.47
C SER A 485 -22.28 -1.90 26.71
N ASP A 486 -21.94 -2.28 25.48
CA ASP A 486 -21.13 -1.49 24.55
C ASP A 486 -21.73 -1.66 23.16
N VAL A 487 -22.75 -0.84 22.86
CA VAL A 487 -23.51 -0.96 21.62
C VAL A 487 -22.85 -0.17 20.51
N ARG A 488 -22.51 -0.85 19.41
CA ARG A 488 -21.79 -0.28 18.28
C ARG A 488 -22.46 -0.54 16.94
N ILE A 489 -22.55 0.49 16.12
CA ILE A 489 -22.98 0.39 14.73
C ILE A 489 -21.78 0.73 13.85
N VAL A 490 -21.33 -0.24 13.06
CA VAL A 490 -20.15 -0.13 12.20
C VAL A 490 -20.57 -0.10 10.74
N ASN A 491 -20.34 1.03 10.08
CA ASN A 491 -20.67 1.26 8.68
C ASN A 491 -19.43 1.11 7.79
N VAL A 492 -19.39 0.07 6.97
CA VAL A 492 -18.28 -0.13 6.02
C VAL A 492 -18.50 0.76 4.79
N VAL A 493 -17.69 1.81 4.71
CA VAL A 493 -17.67 2.77 3.60
C VAL A 493 -16.48 2.49 2.68
N SER A 494 -16.00 3.50 1.93
CA SER A 494 -14.87 3.37 1.02
C SER A 494 -14.16 4.71 0.87
N TYR A 495 -12.88 4.71 0.48
CA TYR A 495 -12.17 5.92 0.07
C TYR A 495 -12.89 6.67 -1.07
N GLY A 496 -13.74 5.98 -1.86
CA GLY A 496 -14.52 6.60 -2.93
C GLY A 496 -15.33 7.83 -2.52
N HIS A 497 -15.75 7.95 -1.26
CA HIS A 497 -16.46 9.15 -0.78
C HIS A 497 -15.60 10.43 -0.83
N LYS A 498 -14.27 10.30 -0.73
CA LYS A 498 -13.33 11.44 -0.84
C LYS A 498 -13.12 11.90 -2.28
N LEU A 499 -13.51 11.10 -3.28
CA LEU A 499 -13.39 11.44 -4.69
C LEU A 499 -14.52 12.39 -5.17
N ILE A 500 -15.57 12.56 -4.37
CA ILE A 500 -16.70 13.43 -4.71
C ILE A 500 -16.34 14.88 -4.42
N SER A 501 -16.51 15.77 -5.40
CA SER A 501 -16.31 17.20 -5.19
C SER A 501 -17.36 17.77 -4.25
N ALA A 502 -16.93 18.37 -3.14
CA ALA A 502 -17.83 18.92 -2.14
C ALA A 502 -18.71 20.07 -2.67
N LYS A 503 -18.20 20.88 -3.62
CA LYS A 503 -18.89 22.07 -4.15
C LYS A 503 -20.14 21.78 -4.97
N GLY A 504 -20.34 20.53 -5.40
CA GLY A 504 -21.48 20.11 -6.23
C GLY A 504 -22.46 19.19 -5.52
N VAL A 505 -22.27 18.91 -4.24
CA VAL A 505 -23.17 18.05 -3.45
C VAL A 505 -24.36 18.89 -2.99
N LYS A 506 -25.55 18.36 -3.24
CA LYS A 506 -26.83 18.93 -2.79
C LYS A 506 -27.83 17.79 -2.57
N PHE A 507 -28.88 18.06 -1.80
CA PHE A 507 -29.96 17.13 -1.50
C PHE A 507 -31.29 17.90 -1.46
N ASP A 508 -31.63 18.60 -2.54
CA ASP A 508 -32.87 19.38 -2.64
C ASP A 508 -34.06 18.48 -2.98
N ALA A 509 -33.81 17.40 -3.74
CA ALA A 509 -34.81 16.44 -4.20
C ALA A 509 -34.32 14.99 -4.11
N ILE A 510 -35.23 14.01 -4.28
CA ILE A 510 -34.92 12.57 -4.21
C ILE A 510 -33.91 12.17 -5.30
N GLU A 511 -33.98 12.83 -6.45
CA GLU A 511 -33.10 12.63 -7.59
C GLU A 511 -31.62 12.92 -7.24
N ASP A 512 -31.38 13.83 -6.29
CA ASP A 512 -30.03 14.19 -5.83
C ASP A 512 -29.38 13.09 -4.99
N MET A 513 -30.13 12.09 -4.53
CA MET A 513 -29.58 10.86 -3.94
C MET A 513 -28.88 9.99 -4.99
N ARG A 514 -29.18 10.18 -6.28
CA ARG A 514 -28.59 9.42 -7.39
C ARG A 514 -28.26 10.35 -8.58
N PRO A 515 -27.31 11.29 -8.40
CA PRO A 515 -26.96 12.25 -9.43
C PRO A 515 -26.32 11.55 -10.64
N GLN A 516 -26.52 12.14 -11.81
CA GLN A 516 -25.93 11.66 -13.04
C GLN A 516 -24.52 12.23 -13.21
N PHE A 517 -23.52 11.37 -13.12
CA PHE A 517 -22.12 11.72 -13.40
C PHE A 517 -21.77 11.42 -14.87
N ALA A 518 -22.66 11.74 -15.80
CA ALA A 518 -22.48 11.41 -17.23
C ALA A 518 -21.22 12.04 -17.84
N TRP A 519 -20.76 13.16 -17.28
CA TRP A 519 -19.53 13.84 -17.64
C TRP A 519 -18.25 13.17 -17.10
N SER A 520 -18.37 12.23 -16.16
CA SER A 520 -17.22 11.53 -15.57
C SER A 520 -16.80 10.35 -16.45
N LEU A 521 -15.50 10.10 -16.53
CA LEU A 521 -14.93 8.92 -17.20
C LEU A 521 -15.31 7.59 -16.50
N SER A 522 -15.79 7.65 -15.26
CA SER A 522 -16.36 6.50 -14.56
C SER A 522 -17.62 6.90 -13.78
N PRO A 523 -18.78 7.05 -14.45
CA PRO A 523 -20.01 7.48 -13.80
C PRO A 523 -20.43 6.52 -12.67
N TRP A 524 -20.19 5.22 -12.86
CA TRP A 524 -20.44 4.19 -11.84
C TRP A 524 -19.62 4.38 -10.57
N MET A 525 -18.32 4.70 -10.68
CA MET A 525 -17.45 4.89 -9.52
C MET A 525 -17.84 6.17 -8.76
N MET A 526 -18.22 7.22 -9.48
CA MET A 526 -18.74 8.44 -8.86
C MET A 526 -20.08 8.19 -8.17
N GLN A 527 -20.98 7.40 -8.76
CA GLN A 527 -22.22 6.97 -8.08
C GLN A 527 -21.93 6.16 -6.82
N TYR A 528 -20.99 5.23 -6.89
CA TYR A 528 -20.55 4.45 -5.73
C TYR A 528 -19.94 5.36 -4.64
N GLY A 529 -19.07 6.29 -5.02
CA GLY A 529 -18.47 7.28 -4.13
C GLY A 529 -19.51 8.19 -3.46
N HIS A 530 -20.49 8.68 -4.23
CA HIS A 530 -21.62 9.49 -3.75
C HIS A 530 -22.45 8.71 -2.74
N ASN A 531 -22.76 7.45 -3.04
CA ASN A 531 -23.48 6.58 -2.12
C ASN A 531 -22.69 6.33 -0.81
N LYS A 532 -21.36 6.21 -0.89
CA LYS A 532 -20.51 6.10 0.30
C LYS A 532 -20.38 7.44 1.05
N LEU A 533 -20.46 8.57 0.36
CA LEU A 533 -20.54 9.90 0.98
C LEU A 533 -21.82 10.06 1.80
N MET A 534 -22.97 9.68 1.24
CA MET A 534 -24.25 9.67 1.96
C MET A 534 -24.19 8.79 3.22
N MET A 535 -23.54 7.64 3.16
CA MET A 535 -23.34 6.79 4.36
C MET A 535 -22.50 7.49 5.45
N VAL A 536 -21.42 8.20 5.09
CA VAL A 536 -20.60 8.94 6.06
C VAL A 536 -21.39 10.12 6.65
N MET A 537 -22.12 10.85 5.80
CA MET A 537 -23.00 11.94 6.22
C MET A 537 -24.05 11.48 7.23
N TRP A 538 -24.77 10.41 6.91
CA TRP A 538 -25.77 9.84 7.81
C TRP A 538 -25.16 9.26 9.08
N ASN A 539 -23.99 8.65 9.02
CA ASN A 539 -23.28 8.16 10.22
C ASN A 539 -23.05 9.30 11.23
N ILE A 540 -22.60 10.46 10.74
CA ILE A 540 -22.38 11.63 11.60
C ILE A 540 -23.71 12.19 12.09
N ALA A 541 -24.69 12.37 11.21
CA ALA A 541 -26.00 12.94 11.56
C ALA A 541 -26.76 12.09 12.59
N LEU A 542 -26.76 10.76 12.43
CA LEU A 542 -27.41 9.86 13.38
C LEU A 542 -26.64 9.81 14.70
N GLN A 543 -25.30 9.88 14.72
CA GLN A 543 -24.55 10.03 15.98
C GLN A 543 -24.94 11.32 16.70
N GLU A 544 -25.06 12.45 16.01
CA GLU A 544 -25.46 13.74 16.61
C GLU A 544 -26.85 13.69 17.25
N LYS A 545 -27.76 12.88 16.69
CA LYS A 545 -29.10 12.64 17.24
C LYS A 545 -29.06 11.67 18.42
N LEU A 546 -28.25 10.61 18.33
CA LEU A 546 -28.05 9.66 19.44
C LEU A 546 -27.40 10.35 20.65
N ASP A 547 -26.49 11.29 20.43
CA ASP A 547 -25.86 12.08 21.50
C ASP A 547 -26.86 13.00 22.24
N GLN A 548 -28.02 13.31 21.64
CA GLN A 548 -29.11 14.04 22.30
C GLN A 548 -29.98 13.10 23.16
N ASP A 549 -29.95 11.80 22.88
CA ASP A 549 -30.68 10.78 23.62
C ASP A 549 -29.77 10.14 24.68
N SER A 550 -29.68 10.80 25.83
CA SER A 550 -28.89 10.36 26.99
C SER A 550 -29.22 8.93 27.46
N ALA A 551 -30.37 8.38 27.05
CA ALA A 551 -30.84 7.07 27.47
C ALA A 551 -30.23 5.90 26.68
N ALA A 552 -29.34 6.13 25.70
CA ALA A 552 -28.69 5.05 24.97
C ALA A 552 -27.29 5.45 24.43
N PRO A 553 -26.19 5.11 25.12
CA PRO A 553 -24.82 5.43 24.69
C PRO A 553 -24.34 4.56 23.50
N ILE A 554 -25.03 4.64 22.37
CA ILE A 554 -24.69 3.93 21.13
C ILE A 554 -23.54 4.64 20.42
N THR A 555 -22.59 3.87 19.89
CA THR A 555 -21.42 4.40 19.17
C THR A 555 -21.49 4.03 17.69
N MET A 556 -21.62 5.04 16.82
CA MET A 556 -21.55 4.89 15.38
C MET A 556 -20.15 5.15 14.87
N ILE A 557 -19.64 4.26 14.03
CA ILE A 557 -18.33 4.39 13.40
C ILE A 557 -18.46 4.02 11.94
N CYS A 558 -17.96 4.89 11.06
CA CYS A 558 -17.78 4.52 9.66
C CYS A 558 -16.30 4.29 9.36
N LEU A 559 -16.01 3.38 8.43
CA LEU A 559 -14.63 3.02 8.14
C LEU A 559 -14.40 2.68 6.67
N HIS A 560 -13.19 2.98 6.18
CA HIS A 560 -12.69 2.32 5.00
C HIS A 560 -12.05 0.99 5.41
N PRO A 561 -12.46 -0.15 4.85
CA PRO A 561 -11.86 -1.44 5.20
C PRO A 561 -10.41 -1.56 4.67
N GLY A 562 -9.98 -0.61 3.84
CA GLY A 562 -8.80 -0.65 2.98
C GLY A 562 -9.24 -0.88 1.56
N ALA A 563 -8.44 -0.47 0.57
CA ALA A 563 -8.67 -0.97 -0.78
C ALA A 563 -8.57 -2.49 -0.66
N ILE A 564 -9.62 -3.23 -1.01
CA ILE A 564 -9.73 -4.70 -0.97
C ILE A 564 -10.51 -5.09 -2.22
N ASP A 565 -10.11 -6.18 -2.87
CA ASP A 565 -10.72 -6.61 -4.13
C ASP A 565 -12.11 -7.20 -3.90
N THR A 566 -13.09 -6.30 -3.77
CA THR A 566 -14.49 -6.63 -3.47
C THR A 566 -15.39 -6.50 -4.70
N PHE A 567 -14.91 -5.86 -5.79
CA PHE A 567 -15.75 -5.48 -6.94
C PHE A 567 -15.26 -5.99 -8.29
N SER A 568 -14.33 -6.95 -8.31
CA SER A 568 -13.74 -7.51 -9.54
C SER A 568 -14.79 -7.96 -10.58
N HIS A 569 -15.98 -8.36 -10.20
CA HIS A 569 -16.94 -9.02 -11.10
C HIS A 569 -18.10 -8.13 -11.60
N ARG A 570 -18.21 -6.85 -11.17
CA ARG A 570 -19.37 -5.98 -11.50
C ARG A 570 -19.07 -4.69 -12.25
N THR A 571 -17.81 -4.42 -12.58
CA THR A 571 -17.42 -3.23 -13.35
C THR A 571 -16.96 -3.60 -14.76
N TRP A 572 -17.49 -2.89 -15.76
CA TRP A 572 -17.05 -2.94 -17.16
C TRP A 572 -15.75 -2.14 -17.34
N PHE A 573 -14.78 -2.34 -16.45
CA PHE A 573 -13.44 -1.81 -16.65
C PHE A 573 -12.71 -2.69 -17.65
N PRO A 574 -11.98 -2.11 -18.63
CA PRO A 574 -10.97 -2.84 -19.37
C PRO A 574 -10.05 -3.56 -18.37
N VAL A 575 -9.63 -4.78 -18.67
CA VAL A 575 -8.85 -5.66 -17.77
C VAL A 575 -7.69 -4.92 -17.09
N VAL A 576 -7.09 -3.95 -17.77
CA VAL A 576 -6.01 -3.07 -17.30
C VAL A 576 -6.40 -2.16 -16.14
N VAL A 577 -7.61 -1.58 -16.11
CA VAL A 577 -8.06 -0.67 -15.04
C VAL A 577 -8.46 -1.45 -13.79
N LYS A 578 -9.15 -2.58 -13.98
CA LYS A 578 -9.43 -3.54 -12.89
C LYS A 578 -8.14 -4.07 -12.25
N TRP A 579 -7.11 -4.25 -13.08
CA TRP A 579 -5.78 -4.68 -12.67
C TRP A 579 -5.00 -3.58 -11.92
N LEU A 580 -5.05 -2.31 -12.33
CA LEU A 580 -4.44 -1.18 -11.62
C LEU A 580 -5.06 -0.94 -10.24
N VAL A 581 -6.38 -1.10 -10.12
CA VAL A 581 -7.09 -0.96 -8.84
C VAL A 581 -6.74 -2.09 -7.86
N SER A 582 -6.46 -3.30 -8.36
CA SER A 582 -6.09 -4.48 -7.54
C SER A 582 -4.75 -4.35 -6.80
N PHE A 583 -3.88 -3.41 -7.18
CA PHE A 583 -2.59 -3.16 -6.50
C PHE A 583 -2.70 -2.51 -5.13
N PHE A 584 -3.78 -1.75 -4.93
CA PHE A 584 -4.06 -1.10 -3.66
C PHE A 584 -4.84 -2.04 -2.74
N MET A 585 -5.20 -3.23 -3.25
CA MET A 585 -6.15 -4.13 -2.62
C MET A 585 -5.49 -5.11 -1.63
N LEU A 586 -5.89 -5.06 -0.36
CA LEU A 586 -5.49 -5.94 0.74
C LEU A 586 -6.06 -7.35 0.55
N GLU A 587 -5.36 -8.37 1.07
CA GLU A 587 -5.95 -9.70 1.23
C GLU A 587 -7.19 -9.63 2.14
N PRO A 588 -8.25 -10.42 1.89
CA PRO A 588 -9.51 -10.36 2.63
C PRO A 588 -9.41 -10.37 4.17
N PRO A 589 -8.45 -11.09 4.80
CA PRO A 589 -8.25 -11.05 6.26
C PRO A 589 -7.79 -9.68 6.78
N ALA A 590 -6.90 -9.00 6.06
CA ALA A 590 -6.42 -7.67 6.46
C ALA A 590 -7.51 -6.59 6.31
N GLY A 591 -8.42 -6.80 5.37
CA GLY A 591 -9.58 -5.94 5.19
C GLY A 591 -10.64 -6.00 6.29
N ALA A 592 -10.64 -7.07 7.09
CA ALA A 592 -11.54 -7.22 8.23
C ALA A 592 -11.05 -6.48 9.48
N TYR A 593 -9.75 -6.14 9.56
CA TYR A 593 -9.16 -5.60 10.79
C TYR A 593 -9.79 -4.29 11.24
N ASN A 594 -10.10 -3.38 10.32
CA ASN A 594 -10.71 -2.11 10.71
C ASN A 594 -12.15 -2.32 11.19
N SER A 595 -12.90 -3.22 10.55
CA SER A 595 -14.25 -3.62 10.99
C SER A 595 -14.23 -4.28 12.36
N VAL A 596 -13.31 -5.21 12.60
CA VAL A 596 -13.15 -5.89 13.90
C VAL A 596 -12.69 -4.90 14.97
N PHE A 597 -11.79 -3.97 14.64
CA PHE A 597 -11.33 -2.93 15.55
C PHE A 597 -12.50 -2.01 15.97
N ALA A 598 -13.23 -1.45 15.01
CA ALA A 598 -14.38 -0.60 15.28
C ALA A 598 -15.46 -1.34 16.08
N ALA A 599 -15.71 -2.61 15.76
CA ALA A 599 -16.73 -3.42 16.37
C ALA A 599 -16.40 -3.92 17.78
N ALA A 600 -15.14 -4.24 18.08
CA ALA A 600 -14.81 -5.03 19.26
C ALA A 600 -13.57 -4.55 20.06
N ALA A 601 -12.82 -3.56 19.59
CA ALA A 601 -11.62 -3.13 20.31
C ALA A 601 -11.98 -2.43 21.64
N LYS A 602 -11.33 -2.83 22.74
CA LYS A 602 -11.41 -2.14 24.04
C LYS A 602 -11.02 -0.67 23.95
N LYS A 603 -10.02 -0.32 23.13
CA LYS A 603 -9.64 1.08 22.88
C LYS A 603 -10.84 1.94 22.44
N VAL A 604 -11.73 1.42 21.58
CA VAL A 604 -12.91 2.15 21.12
C VAL A 604 -13.93 2.32 22.25
N ARG A 605 -14.13 1.30 23.09
CA ARG A 605 -15.00 1.35 24.28
C ARG A 605 -14.52 2.40 25.26
N ASP A 606 -13.24 2.30 25.62
CA ASP A 606 -12.61 3.11 26.66
C ASP A 606 -12.46 4.58 26.21
N ASN A 607 -12.43 4.85 24.90
CA ASN A 607 -12.31 6.18 24.31
C ASN A 607 -13.53 6.53 23.44
N ARG A 608 -14.75 6.18 23.89
CA ARG A 608 -16.00 6.39 23.11
C ARG A 608 -16.10 7.78 22.51
N GLU A 609 -15.80 8.82 23.29
CA GLU A 609 -15.92 10.22 22.85
C GLU A 609 -14.98 10.58 21.69
N GLU A 610 -13.84 9.89 21.55
CA GLU A 610 -12.92 10.03 20.42
C GLU A 610 -13.48 9.37 19.15
N TYR A 611 -14.16 8.23 19.30
CA TYR A 611 -14.56 7.37 18.19
C TYR A 611 -16.01 7.57 17.71
N LYS A 612 -16.90 8.13 18.54
CA LYS A 612 -18.31 8.32 18.17
C LYS A 612 -18.45 9.24 16.96
N GLY A 613 -19.22 8.82 15.96
CA GLY A 613 -19.41 9.56 14.71
C GLY A 613 -18.19 9.61 13.79
N SER A 614 -17.06 9.00 14.18
CA SER A 614 -15.79 9.14 13.46
C SER A 614 -15.76 8.37 12.13
N TYR A 615 -14.82 8.78 11.28
CA TYR A 615 -14.40 8.05 10.09
C TYR A 615 -13.02 7.46 10.31
N LEU A 616 -12.89 6.13 10.19
CA LEU A 616 -11.62 5.43 10.31
C LEU A 616 -11.01 5.17 8.93
N ASP A 617 -9.74 5.58 8.76
CA ASP A 617 -8.93 5.12 7.65
C ASP A 617 -8.36 3.72 7.98
N SER A 618 -7.89 3.06 6.94
CA SER A 618 -7.39 1.69 6.97
C SER A 618 -5.91 1.57 7.36
N ARG A 619 -5.16 2.68 7.40
CA ARG A 619 -3.71 2.66 7.68
C ARG A 619 -3.27 3.85 8.55
N PRO A 620 -2.85 3.60 9.81
CA PRO A 620 -2.93 2.34 10.55
C PRO A 620 -4.38 1.94 10.91
N THR A 621 -4.62 0.66 11.26
CA THR A 621 -5.94 0.19 11.72
C THR A 621 -6.43 1.02 12.89
N GLY A 622 -7.68 1.49 12.84
CA GLY A 622 -8.25 2.32 13.89
C GLY A 622 -7.82 3.79 13.89
N ALA A 623 -7.11 4.24 12.84
CA ALA A 623 -6.76 5.64 12.69
C ALA A 623 -7.98 6.49 12.31
N ILE A 624 -8.30 7.48 13.13
CA ILE A 624 -9.32 8.48 12.81
C ILE A 624 -8.78 9.39 11.72
N ALA A 625 -9.59 9.67 10.70
CA ALA A 625 -9.24 10.55 9.61
C ALA A 625 -10.39 11.51 9.29
N THR A 626 -10.06 12.62 8.64
CA THR A 626 -11.07 13.57 8.16
C THR A 626 -11.81 12.97 6.96
N PRO A 627 -13.15 12.90 6.97
CA PRO A 627 -13.94 12.50 5.81
C PRO A 627 -13.99 13.63 4.76
N ASN A 628 -14.72 13.40 3.67
CA ASN A 628 -14.99 14.45 2.69
C ASN A 628 -15.59 15.71 3.37
N PRO A 629 -15.16 16.93 3.01
CA PRO A 629 -15.71 18.17 3.57
C PRO A 629 -17.24 18.29 3.49
N ALA A 630 -17.88 17.80 2.42
CA ALA A 630 -19.34 17.79 2.32
C ALA A 630 -20.02 16.95 3.41
N ALA A 631 -19.32 15.96 3.98
CA ALA A 631 -19.84 15.19 5.11
C ALA A 631 -19.79 15.94 6.44
N LEU A 632 -18.96 16.98 6.53
CA LEU A 632 -18.84 17.84 7.70
C LEU A 632 -19.79 19.03 7.65
N ASP A 633 -20.40 19.31 6.50
CA ASP A 633 -21.43 20.33 6.35
C ASP A 633 -22.74 19.87 7.00
N ARG A 634 -23.11 20.53 8.10
CA ARG A 634 -24.31 20.21 8.87
C ARG A 634 -25.59 20.38 8.04
N LYS A 635 -25.68 21.43 7.21
CA LYS A 635 -26.87 21.70 6.42
C LYS A 635 -27.08 20.58 5.39
N LEU A 636 -26.02 20.18 4.68
CA LEU A 636 -26.11 19.07 3.72
C LEU A 636 -26.53 17.75 4.39
N ARG A 637 -26.11 17.50 5.64
CA ARG A 637 -26.55 16.33 6.41
C ARG A 637 -28.03 16.40 6.78
N GLU A 638 -28.52 17.57 7.19
CA GLU A 638 -29.95 17.80 7.47
C GLU A 638 -30.81 17.66 6.20
N ASP A 639 -30.33 18.18 5.06
CA ASP A 639 -31.00 18.04 3.76
C ASP A 639 -31.06 16.56 3.32
N LEU A 640 -29.94 15.82 3.41
CA LEU A 640 -29.91 14.38 3.14
C LEU A 640 -30.88 13.62 4.06
N TRP A 641 -30.94 13.98 5.34
CA TRP A 641 -31.85 13.37 6.32
C TRP A 641 -33.30 13.54 5.88
N ASN A 642 -33.70 14.76 5.56
CA ASN A 642 -35.06 15.10 5.15
C ASN A 642 -35.46 14.42 3.83
N VAL A 643 -34.57 14.42 2.83
CA VAL A 643 -34.83 13.73 1.57
C VAL A 643 -34.94 12.22 1.77
N THR A 644 -34.11 11.62 2.62
CA THR A 644 -34.18 10.20 2.93
C THR A 644 -35.52 9.83 3.59
N ALA A 645 -35.98 10.63 4.55
CA ALA A 645 -37.29 10.43 5.19
C ALA A 645 -38.44 10.52 4.16
N LYS A 646 -38.42 11.53 3.28
CA LYS A 646 -39.40 11.67 2.20
C LYS A 646 -39.38 10.47 1.24
N PHE A 647 -38.20 10.02 0.84
CA PHE A 647 -38.05 8.86 -0.04
C PHE A 647 -38.64 7.59 0.60
N LEU A 648 -38.33 7.31 1.86
CA LEU A 648 -38.83 6.13 2.56
C LEU A 648 -40.36 6.18 2.74
N SER A 649 -40.90 7.35 3.08
CA SER A 649 -42.34 7.57 3.14
C SER A 649 -43.00 7.33 1.78
N SER A 650 -42.41 7.82 0.68
CA SER A 650 -42.96 7.66 -0.67
C SER A 650 -43.07 6.20 -1.13
N ILE A 651 -42.22 5.31 -0.60
CA ILE A 651 -42.28 3.87 -0.89
C ILE A 651 -43.11 3.09 0.13
N GLY A 652 -43.80 3.78 1.06
CA GLY A 652 -44.67 3.18 2.07
C GLY A 652 -43.93 2.57 3.26
N LEU A 653 -42.68 2.99 3.52
CA LEU A 653 -41.93 2.56 4.70
C LEU A 653 -42.03 3.60 5.81
N SER A 654 -42.84 3.29 6.82
CA SER A 654 -42.79 3.97 8.11
C SER A 654 -41.66 3.38 8.94
N ILE A 655 -40.62 4.17 9.17
CA ILE A 655 -39.57 3.91 10.15
C ILE A 655 -39.40 5.17 10.99
N ASP A 656 -39.19 5.03 12.30
CA ASP A 656 -38.96 6.17 13.18
C ASP A 656 -37.62 6.80 12.80
N PHE A 657 -37.70 7.93 12.12
CA PHE A 657 -36.56 8.63 11.54
C PHE A 657 -35.95 9.62 12.53
#